data_AF-A0A550HCG8-F1
#
_entry.id   AF-A0A550HCG8-F1
#
_cell.length_a   1.000
_cell.length_b   1.000
_cell.length_c   1.000
_cell.angle_alpha   90.00
_cell.angle_beta   90.00
_cell.angle_gamma   90.00
#
_symmetry.space_group_name_H-M   'P 1'
#
loop_
_entity.id
_entity.type
_entity.pdbx_description
1 polymer ?
#
loop_
_entity_poly.entity_id
_entity_poly.type
_entity_poly.pdbx_seq_one_letter_code
_entity_poly.pdbx_strand_id
1 'polypeptide(L)'
;MRLQHDGRVHTKVTSELVVHVPSGWPLAYQLLLSEDSELYRQAVACLLRGESPGDAGGDGRYAEWRSAEPEVSPEKGGLSFRATAYSWIDTYDDYNDMLIGPWRIRVGADSWQIGFEPSGALDSATWKAITVDPGSSGAADARPAPTTGKGTASLVWKPGADESAPEISVTVEPDWQRSLAAQHNRPLFSFLSGAGDLLSQLVVAVLLLYAARLERRRNGGGAGQGQLDAEQRKAVDSLRVWAWITLLLALLVDGDDMLFEMFWWDVDIGMYVTQATGVLLLVFARPARGVVCAGAVLFLPAFLALLLWSRLTPFRDAVPYPFSGWEDVVATFVVQGCVVGLCLLGFAAAGWRLARDGGLLSGGFPLRMRWTGPAVVLGIVFTAVCYVAASERNWRRVTWLRPHDVAEYGTNHIEYLADNAYWFAANGQNWLFAYTWVLTGTAILGVLRTAGRLSTGSPLGAKPDRLLLLVFFPVVIGLDLGWYAESGALSWVWLLAHMAALRLMVAVGSSRVVLCLPLDGSTDALGATMTGPRRTALMDRARRYREIHAKLRRLDQGQSDDSVLVRYSLEQELNGLHSWSDSSGQPCRLPPRISVVDAALSLGPEDNWWANGKRGAALATVFGLPASVLATWAWSVRGDSWNTALHYGFGVPDVLLAFFYWQLGWTGAGFVLGALWRRLPGRRGPVKALPVAGAFGLPIGLDALARWVMNESQNSLVLYVVTMLLVLTLTGIALDLESFRGENRYWQSRLGLLLSLYQMRFLSLQIAYLVVQILGMITIWEFFADAGGPPPSELRRSEGETR
;
A
#
# COMPACT_ATOMS: atom_id res chain seq x y z
N MET A 1 -1.54 31.06 13.84
CA MET A 1 -1.96 30.04 12.87
C MET A 1 -0.94 29.93 11.74
N ARG A 2 -0.78 28.72 11.18
CA ARG A 2 0.14 28.44 10.08
C ARG A 2 -0.46 27.45 9.08
N LEU A 3 -0.32 27.72 7.79
CA LEU A 3 -0.67 26.82 6.69
C LEU A 3 0.61 26.17 6.13
N GLN A 4 0.65 24.84 6.10
CA GLN A 4 1.78 24.07 5.60
C GLN A 4 1.32 23.05 4.54
N HIS A 5 1.73 23.27 3.29
CA HIS A 5 1.48 22.33 2.18
C HIS A 5 2.74 21.59 1.71
N ASP A 6 3.91 22.23 1.76
CA ASP A 6 5.14 21.67 1.18
C ASP A 6 5.43 20.23 1.64
N GLY A 7 5.50 19.32 0.66
CA GLY A 7 5.74 17.90 0.91
C GLY A 7 4.54 17.17 1.53
N ARG A 8 3.31 17.62 1.31
CA ARG A 8 2.07 16.99 1.79
C ARG A 8 1.04 16.92 0.66
N VAL A 9 0.11 15.98 0.78
CA VAL A 9 -1.06 15.89 -0.12
C VAL A 9 -2.05 17.01 0.23
N HIS A 10 -2.34 17.15 1.52
CA HIS A 10 -3.26 18.16 2.05
C HIS A 10 -2.54 19.29 2.76
N THR A 11 -3.15 20.49 2.75
CA THR A 11 -2.60 21.62 3.49
C THR A 11 -2.89 21.46 4.97
N LYS A 12 -1.86 21.20 5.78
CA LYS A 12 -1.99 21.13 7.24
C LYS A 12 -2.11 22.54 7.81
N VAL A 13 -3.18 22.80 8.55
CA VAL A 13 -3.34 24.03 9.31
C VAL A 13 -2.98 23.75 10.77
N THR A 14 -2.14 24.57 11.37
CA THR A 14 -1.83 24.50 12.80
C THR A 14 -2.23 25.80 13.49
N SER A 15 -2.93 25.66 14.61
CA SER A 15 -3.40 26.74 15.46
C SER A 15 -2.73 26.61 16.83
N GLU A 16 -2.25 27.74 17.36
CA GLU A 16 -1.67 27.84 18.69
C GLU A 16 -2.29 29.04 19.38
N LEU A 17 -2.78 28.84 20.60
CA LEU A 17 -3.32 29.87 21.46
C LEU A 17 -2.59 29.83 22.81
N VAL A 18 -2.05 30.98 23.22
CA VAL A 18 -1.40 31.15 24.52
C VAL A 18 -2.10 32.27 25.27
N VAL A 19 -2.66 31.95 26.44
CA VAL A 19 -3.43 32.88 27.27
C VAL A 19 -2.81 32.95 28.66
N HIS A 20 -2.53 34.16 29.14
CA HIS A 20 -2.22 34.37 30.55
C HIS A 20 -3.53 34.63 31.31
N VAL A 21 -3.90 33.71 32.19
CA VAL A 21 -5.13 33.73 32.96
C VAL A 21 -4.84 34.30 34.35
N PRO A 22 -5.38 35.47 34.73
CA PRO A 22 -5.10 36.05 36.03
C PRO A 22 -5.68 35.20 37.15
N SER A 23 -5.00 35.18 38.29
CA SER A 23 -5.46 34.43 39.48
C SER A 23 -6.87 34.81 39.97
N GLY A 24 -7.35 36.02 39.64
CA GLY A 24 -8.70 36.49 39.95
C GLY A 24 -9.79 36.02 38.98
N TRP A 25 -9.45 35.37 37.87
CA TRP A 25 -10.47 34.83 36.95
C TRP A 25 -11.22 33.66 37.61
N PRO A 26 -12.58 33.63 37.60
CA PRO A 26 -13.36 32.69 38.40
C PRO A 26 -13.03 31.21 38.20
N LEU A 27 -12.61 30.82 36.99
CA LEU A 27 -12.28 29.43 36.67
C LEU A 27 -10.76 29.14 36.70
N ALA A 28 -9.93 30.09 37.15
CA ALA A 28 -8.46 29.94 37.12
C ALA A 28 -7.98 28.72 37.92
N TYR A 29 -8.52 28.50 39.11
CA TYR A 29 -8.17 27.33 39.92
C TYR A 29 -8.59 26.01 39.25
N GLN A 30 -9.64 26.02 38.44
CA GLN A 30 -10.16 24.83 37.79
C GLN A 30 -9.23 24.32 36.68
N LEU A 31 -8.44 25.20 36.06
CA LEU A 31 -7.38 24.83 35.10
C LEU A 31 -6.25 24.00 35.72
N LEU A 32 -6.12 23.99 37.04
CA LEU A 32 -5.13 23.19 37.78
C LEU A 32 -5.65 21.81 38.19
N LEU A 33 -6.93 21.51 37.91
CA LEU A 33 -7.52 20.22 38.20
C LEU A 33 -7.10 19.18 37.14
N SER A 34 -7.42 17.91 37.41
CA SER A 34 -7.20 16.83 36.45
C SER A 34 -8.00 17.07 35.17
N GLU A 35 -7.43 16.66 34.03
CA GLU A 35 -8.06 16.73 32.70
C GLU A 35 -9.41 16.01 32.62
N ASP A 36 -9.63 15.01 33.48
CA ASP A 36 -10.88 14.26 33.58
C ASP A 36 -11.96 14.98 34.41
N SER A 37 -11.65 16.11 35.05
CA SER A 37 -12.59 16.89 35.85
C SER A 37 -13.51 17.74 34.98
N GLU A 38 -14.81 17.69 35.25
CA GLU A 38 -15.80 18.55 34.58
C GLU A 38 -15.49 20.05 34.75
N LEU A 39 -15.00 20.44 35.92
CA LEU A 39 -14.58 21.82 36.19
C LEU A 39 -13.38 22.23 35.32
N TYR A 40 -12.43 21.31 35.08
CA TYR A 40 -11.31 21.60 34.18
C TYR A 40 -11.82 21.81 32.75
N ARG A 41 -12.66 20.91 32.25
CA ARG A 41 -13.23 20.99 30.91
C ARG A 41 -14.07 22.23 30.72
N GLN A 42 -14.86 22.63 31.72
CA GLN A 42 -15.61 23.87 31.70
C GLN A 42 -14.69 25.10 31.58
N ALA A 43 -13.59 25.14 32.35
CA ALA A 43 -12.61 26.23 32.27
C ALA A 43 -11.93 26.29 30.89
N VAL A 44 -11.52 25.13 30.35
CA VAL A 44 -10.90 25.06 29.02
C VAL A 44 -11.90 25.39 27.91
N ALA A 45 -13.14 24.90 28.00
CA ALA A 45 -14.22 25.21 27.07
C ALA A 45 -14.53 26.71 27.04
N CYS A 46 -14.55 27.36 28.20
CA CYS A 46 -14.71 28.80 28.28
C CYS A 46 -13.62 29.55 27.49
N LEU A 47 -12.34 29.15 27.65
CA LEU A 47 -11.22 29.77 26.92
C LEU A 47 -11.22 29.48 25.42
N LEU A 48 -11.62 28.28 24.99
CA LEU A 48 -11.50 27.82 23.59
C LEU A 48 -12.78 27.98 22.76
N ARG A 49 -13.96 27.80 23.36
CA ARG A 49 -15.26 27.69 22.69
C ARG A 49 -16.32 28.68 23.19
N GLY A 50 -16.16 29.20 24.40
CA GLY A 50 -17.11 30.13 25.02
C GLY A 50 -18.22 29.42 25.79
N GLU A 51 -19.36 30.09 25.96
CA GLU A 51 -20.48 29.58 26.78
C GLU A 51 -21.35 28.53 26.08
N SER A 52 -21.29 28.42 24.75
CA SER A 52 -22.07 27.42 24.01
C SER A 52 -21.21 26.20 23.66
N PRO A 53 -21.51 25.01 24.21
CA PRO A 53 -20.80 23.75 23.89
C PRO A 53 -21.09 23.22 22.46
N GLY A 54 -21.87 23.97 21.67
CA GLY A 54 -22.36 23.62 20.33
C GLY A 54 -23.33 22.43 20.31
N ASP A 55 -23.95 22.16 19.16
CA ASP A 55 -25.02 21.17 19.01
C ASP A 55 -24.50 19.72 18.97
N ALA A 56 -25.34 18.74 19.33
CA ALA A 56 -25.07 17.28 19.29
C ALA A 56 -24.31 16.79 18.05
N GLY A 57 -24.61 17.40 16.89
CA GLY A 57 -23.93 17.18 15.63
C GLY A 57 -22.59 17.89 15.49
N GLY A 58 -21.88 18.19 16.59
CA GLY A 58 -20.60 18.90 16.60
C GLY A 58 -20.80 20.41 16.45
N ASP A 59 -19.98 21.20 17.14
CA ASP A 59 -19.87 22.66 16.96
C ASP A 59 -19.24 23.06 15.61
N GLY A 60 -19.33 22.21 14.58
CA GLY A 60 -18.60 22.33 13.33
C GLY A 60 -17.10 21.99 13.42
N ARG A 61 -16.58 21.55 14.58
CA ARG A 61 -15.14 21.28 14.80
C ARG A 61 -14.72 19.82 14.63
N TYR A 62 -15.42 19.02 13.83
CA TYR A 62 -15.01 17.62 13.55
C TYR A 62 -13.61 17.48 12.98
N ALA A 63 -13.20 18.50 12.22
CA ALA A 63 -11.90 18.59 11.59
C ALA A 63 -10.79 19.03 12.57
N GLU A 64 -11.11 19.44 13.80
CA GLU A 64 -10.09 19.82 14.78
C GLU A 64 -9.42 18.59 15.41
N TRP A 65 -8.10 18.53 15.29
CA TRP A 65 -7.24 17.51 15.88
C TRP A 65 -6.26 18.12 16.86
N ARG A 66 -5.80 17.30 17.81
CA ARG A 66 -4.87 17.70 18.87
C ARG A 66 -3.86 16.59 19.09
N SER A 67 -2.59 16.95 19.27
CA SER A 67 -1.52 15.98 19.57
C SER A 67 -1.38 15.72 21.07
N ALA A 68 -1.87 16.63 21.90
CA ALA A 68 -1.88 16.56 23.36
C ALA A 68 -3.01 17.47 23.90
N GLU A 69 -3.36 17.28 25.17
CA GLU A 69 -4.22 18.20 25.91
C GLU A 69 -3.53 19.56 26.14
N PRO A 70 -4.28 20.64 26.44
CA PRO A 70 -3.68 21.94 26.71
C PRO A 70 -2.69 21.93 27.88
N GLU A 71 -1.57 22.63 27.72
CA GLU A 71 -0.56 22.76 28.77
C GLU A 71 -0.92 23.93 29.71
N VAL A 72 -0.99 23.67 31.01
CA VAL A 72 -1.22 24.68 32.05
C VAL A 72 0.00 24.76 32.95
N SER A 73 0.56 25.96 33.12
CA SER A 73 1.70 26.20 34.01
C SER A 73 1.52 27.44 34.87
N PRO A 74 1.95 27.43 36.15
CA PRO A 74 1.86 28.60 37.00
C PRO A 74 2.84 29.70 36.55
N GLU A 75 2.35 30.95 36.53
CA GLU A 75 3.15 32.14 36.23
C GLU A 75 2.95 33.22 37.30
N LYS A 76 3.80 34.26 37.30
CA LYS A 76 3.64 35.38 38.23
C LYS A 76 2.31 36.09 37.96
N GLY A 77 1.40 36.05 38.94
CA GLY A 77 0.09 36.73 38.88
C GLY A 77 -1.06 35.88 38.36
N GLY A 78 -0.81 34.64 37.92
CA GLY A 78 -1.82 33.81 37.27
C GLY A 78 -1.29 32.48 36.73
N LEU A 79 -1.88 32.01 35.64
CA LEU A 79 -1.53 30.77 34.95
C LEU A 79 -1.27 31.04 33.47
N SER A 80 -0.32 30.33 32.87
CA SER A 80 -0.14 30.23 31.43
C SER A 80 -0.94 29.04 30.92
N PHE A 81 -1.85 29.28 29.99
CA PHE A 81 -2.62 28.27 29.28
C PHE A 81 -2.15 28.24 27.82
N ARG A 82 -1.76 27.07 27.32
CA ARG A 82 -1.30 26.86 25.94
C ARG A 82 -2.09 25.73 25.32
N ALA A 83 -2.79 26.03 24.22
CA ALA A 83 -3.51 25.03 23.44
C ALA A 83 -2.96 24.99 22.01
N THR A 84 -2.73 23.77 21.50
CA THR A 84 -2.33 23.54 20.12
C THR A 84 -3.34 22.61 19.45
N ALA A 85 -3.82 23.02 18.28
CA ALA A 85 -4.71 22.25 17.44
C ALA A 85 -4.19 22.22 16.00
N TYR A 86 -4.59 21.23 15.23
CA TYR A 86 -4.29 21.15 13.81
C TYR A 86 -5.50 20.58 13.05
N SER A 87 -5.54 20.83 11.74
CA SER A 87 -6.53 20.27 10.81
C SER A 87 -5.87 20.11 9.43
N TRP A 88 -6.57 19.50 8.48
CA TRP A 88 -6.18 19.43 7.08
C TRP A 88 -7.25 20.09 6.23
N ILE A 89 -6.81 20.87 5.24
CA ILE A 89 -7.67 21.34 4.15
C ILE A 89 -7.55 20.30 3.04
N ASP A 90 -8.53 19.38 3.03
CA ASP A 90 -8.69 18.27 2.09
C ASP A 90 -10.05 18.34 1.36
N THR A 91 -11.07 18.89 2.01
CA THR A 91 -12.40 19.02 1.44
C THR A 91 -12.80 20.46 1.12
N TYR A 92 -13.38 20.64 -0.06
CA TYR A 92 -14.15 21.81 -0.43
C TYR A 92 -15.56 21.62 0.13
N ASP A 93 -15.96 22.49 1.04
CA ASP A 93 -17.34 22.55 1.50
C ASP A 93 -17.85 23.99 1.34
N ASP A 94 -18.72 24.21 0.36
CA ASP A 94 -19.35 25.51 0.10
C ASP A 94 -20.24 25.97 1.26
N TYR A 95 -20.60 25.04 2.16
CA TYR A 95 -21.61 25.26 3.19
C TYR A 95 -21.06 25.29 4.62
N ASN A 96 -19.86 24.72 4.86
CA ASN A 96 -19.28 24.66 6.21
C ASN A 96 -17.90 25.31 6.28
N ASP A 97 -17.74 26.20 7.24
CA ASP A 97 -16.44 26.75 7.57
C ASP A 97 -15.65 25.75 8.42
N MET A 98 -14.36 25.56 8.10
CA MET A 98 -13.47 24.77 8.94
C MET A 98 -13.06 25.57 10.17
N LEU A 99 -13.40 25.06 11.34
CA LEU A 99 -13.11 25.70 12.63
C LEU A 99 -11.92 25.02 13.32
N ILE A 100 -10.90 25.81 13.71
CA ILE A 100 -9.70 25.32 14.37
C ILE A 100 -9.16 26.33 15.38
N GLY A 101 -9.26 26.03 16.68
CA GLY A 101 -8.96 27.00 17.74
C GLY A 101 -9.77 28.29 17.54
N PRO A 102 -9.18 29.50 17.62
CA PRO A 102 -9.88 30.76 17.39
C PRO A 102 -9.98 31.14 15.90
N TRP A 103 -9.85 30.19 14.97
CA TRP A 103 -9.82 30.47 13.53
C TRP A 103 -10.98 29.80 12.82
N ARG A 104 -11.56 30.55 11.88
CA ARG A 104 -12.56 30.10 10.91
C ARG A 104 -11.95 30.15 9.52
N ILE A 105 -12.06 29.09 8.75
CA ILE A 105 -11.45 28.99 7.42
C ILE A 105 -12.51 28.56 6.42
N ARG A 106 -12.79 29.44 5.46
CA ARG A 106 -13.64 29.14 4.31
C ARG A 106 -12.77 28.80 3.11
N VAL A 107 -12.92 27.59 2.60
CA VAL A 107 -12.06 27.04 1.54
C VAL A 107 -12.77 27.17 0.20
N GLY A 108 -12.35 28.10 -0.64
CA GLY A 108 -12.78 28.21 -2.03
C GLY A 108 -11.77 27.61 -3.02
N ALA A 109 -12.19 27.43 -4.27
CA ALA A 109 -11.30 26.97 -5.34
C ALA A 109 -10.20 28.01 -5.65
N ASP A 110 -10.57 29.29 -5.73
CA ASP A 110 -9.66 30.37 -6.15
C ASP A 110 -9.13 31.19 -4.96
N SER A 111 -9.82 31.17 -3.83
CA SER A 111 -9.41 31.93 -2.64
C SER A 111 -9.89 31.27 -1.36
N TRP A 112 -9.08 31.35 -0.32
CA TRP A 112 -9.40 30.90 1.04
C TRP A 112 -9.52 32.11 1.94
N GLN A 113 -10.57 32.15 2.77
CA GLN A 113 -10.79 33.23 3.72
C GLN A 113 -10.54 32.71 5.13
N ILE A 114 -9.63 33.36 5.85
CA ILE A 114 -9.25 33.02 7.22
C ILE A 114 -9.75 34.14 8.12
N GLY A 115 -10.73 33.86 8.95
CA GLY A 115 -11.27 34.75 9.97
C GLY A 115 -10.73 34.43 11.36
N PHE A 116 -10.48 35.46 12.16
CA PHE A 116 -10.15 35.33 13.57
C PHE A 116 -11.40 35.55 14.43
N GLU A 117 -11.83 34.49 15.11
CA GLU A 117 -13.03 34.45 15.95
C GLU A 117 -12.67 33.77 17.28
N PRO A 118 -12.07 34.51 18.23
CA PRO A 118 -11.79 33.97 19.56
C PRO A 118 -13.09 33.73 20.35
N SER A 119 -13.01 32.90 21.39
CA SER A 119 -14.11 32.73 22.35
C SER A 119 -14.53 34.09 22.93
N GLY A 120 -15.83 34.31 23.14
CA GLY A 120 -16.34 35.52 23.80
C GLY A 120 -15.79 35.71 25.23
N ALA A 121 -15.30 34.64 25.86
CA ALA A 121 -14.57 34.76 27.13
C ALA A 121 -13.28 35.59 27.03
N LEU A 122 -12.75 35.79 25.82
CA LEU A 122 -11.54 36.54 25.51
C LEU A 122 -11.83 37.95 24.98
N ASP A 123 -13.09 38.41 24.96
CA ASP A 123 -13.47 39.75 24.46
C ASP A 123 -12.77 40.88 25.22
N SER A 124 -12.50 40.66 26.51
CA SER A 124 -11.80 41.60 27.40
C SER A 124 -10.29 41.32 27.53
N ALA A 125 -9.75 40.37 26.78
CA ALA A 125 -8.34 40.01 26.85
C ALA A 125 -7.46 41.03 26.12
N THR A 126 -6.30 41.35 26.71
CA THR A 126 -5.26 42.15 26.05
C THR A 126 -4.42 41.27 25.11
N TRP A 127 -4.49 41.55 23.81
CA TRP A 127 -3.78 40.78 22.78
C TRP A 127 -2.35 41.27 22.57
N LYS A 128 -1.35 40.43 22.91
CA LYS A 128 0.07 40.76 22.68
C LYS A 128 0.48 40.63 21.21
N ALA A 129 0.05 39.54 20.57
CA ALA A 129 0.35 39.23 19.19
C ALA A 129 -0.71 38.27 18.64
N ILE A 130 -1.15 38.54 17.41
CA ILE A 130 -1.94 37.62 16.60
C ILE A 130 -1.13 37.38 15.32
N THR A 131 -0.93 36.11 14.96
CA THR A 131 -0.01 35.75 13.87
C THR A 131 -0.66 34.79 12.89
N VAL A 132 -0.61 35.12 11.60
CA VAL A 132 -1.06 34.26 10.49
C VAL A 132 0.10 34.07 9.53
N ASP A 133 0.55 32.83 9.39
CA ASP A 133 1.47 32.41 8.33
C ASP A 133 0.67 31.71 7.21
N PRO A 134 0.38 32.38 6.08
CA PRO A 134 -0.35 31.80 4.94
C PRO A 134 0.50 30.77 4.16
N GLY A 135 1.79 30.64 4.47
CA GLY A 135 2.74 29.79 3.77
C GLY A 135 3.27 30.42 2.47
N SER A 136 3.81 29.59 1.58
CA SER A 136 4.55 29.99 0.38
C SER A 136 3.82 30.95 -0.57
N SER A 137 2.49 30.86 -0.70
CA SER A 137 1.69 31.75 -1.56
C SER A 137 1.53 33.16 -1.00
N GLY A 138 1.77 33.38 0.30
CA GLY A 138 1.47 34.66 0.95
C GLY A 138 -0.03 34.92 1.08
N ALA A 139 -0.38 36.10 1.60
CA ALA A 139 -1.76 36.58 1.63
C ALA A 139 -2.00 37.55 0.47
N ALA A 140 -3.16 37.42 -0.18
CA ALA A 140 -3.64 38.32 -1.23
C ALA A 140 -4.22 39.62 -0.62
N ASP A 141 -4.97 39.50 0.47
CA ASP A 141 -5.49 40.63 1.25
C ASP A 141 -5.48 40.31 2.75
N ALA A 142 -5.38 41.33 3.58
CA ALA A 142 -5.41 41.21 5.04
C ALA A 142 -6.04 42.45 5.66
N ARG A 143 -7.14 42.27 6.40
CA ARG A 143 -7.90 43.35 7.04
C ARG A 143 -8.06 43.06 8.53
N PRO A 144 -7.80 44.01 9.43
CA PRO A 144 -7.07 45.27 9.18
C PRO A 144 -5.63 45.01 8.73
N ALA A 145 -4.93 46.05 8.25
CA ALA A 145 -3.54 45.89 7.80
C ALA A 145 -2.63 45.40 8.95
N PRO A 146 -1.73 44.43 8.69
CA PRO A 146 -0.85 43.87 9.72
C PRO A 146 0.19 44.90 10.19
N THR A 147 0.57 44.82 11.47
CA THR A 147 1.64 45.64 12.06
C THR A 147 3.00 45.31 11.45
N THR A 148 3.27 44.03 11.19
CA THR A 148 4.50 43.56 10.52
C THR A 148 4.20 42.38 9.59
N GLY A 149 5.03 42.21 8.55
CA GLY A 149 4.88 41.15 7.55
C GLY A 149 4.13 41.67 6.31
N LYS A 150 4.87 41.97 5.24
CA LYS A 150 4.33 42.22 3.89
C LYS A 150 4.80 41.10 2.97
N GLY A 151 3.90 40.50 2.18
CA GLY A 151 4.22 39.44 1.21
C GLY A 151 4.14 38.01 1.77
N THR A 152 5.09 37.14 1.41
CA THR A 152 5.17 35.72 1.83
C THR A 152 5.62 35.51 3.28
N ALA A 153 5.78 36.58 4.04
CA ALA A 153 6.17 36.55 5.45
C ALA A 153 4.95 36.40 6.37
N SER A 154 5.20 35.89 7.58
CA SER A 154 4.18 35.79 8.62
C SER A 154 3.59 37.17 8.95
N LEU A 155 2.26 37.29 8.87
CA LEU A 155 1.50 38.50 9.18
C LEU A 155 1.28 38.58 10.68
N VAL A 156 1.57 39.74 11.27
CA VAL A 156 1.45 39.94 12.72
C VAL A 156 0.68 41.21 13.04
N TRP A 157 -0.31 41.09 13.91
CA TRP A 157 -1.03 42.20 14.53
C TRP A 157 -0.64 42.31 16.00
N LYS A 158 -0.38 43.53 16.46
CA LYS A 158 -0.11 43.86 17.87
C LYS A 158 -1.07 44.94 18.34
N PRO A 159 -2.31 44.57 18.74
CA PRO A 159 -3.27 45.51 19.27
C PRO A 159 -2.72 46.26 20.50
N GLY A 160 -3.19 47.48 20.73
CA GLY A 160 -2.89 48.24 21.94
C GLY A 160 -3.41 47.53 23.21
N ALA A 161 -2.88 47.91 24.38
CA ALA A 161 -3.23 47.25 25.64
C ALA A 161 -4.73 47.32 26.00
N ASP A 162 -5.39 48.40 25.55
CA ASP A 162 -6.80 48.70 25.79
C ASP A 162 -7.69 48.49 24.54
N GLU A 163 -7.15 47.88 23.47
CA GLU A 163 -7.89 47.60 22.24
C GLU A 163 -8.48 46.18 22.28
N SER A 164 -9.74 46.04 21.87
CA SER A 164 -10.37 44.74 21.67
C SER A 164 -9.67 43.96 20.56
N ALA A 165 -9.93 42.64 20.50
CA ALA A 165 -9.47 41.82 19.38
C ALA A 165 -9.88 42.47 18.04
N PRO A 166 -8.95 42.75 17.12
CA PRO A 166 -9.33 43.21 15.79
C PRO A 166 -10.04 42.08 15.04
N GLU A 167 -11.08 42.44 14.29
CA GLU A 167 -11.72 41.53 13.33
C GLU A 167 -10.75 41.26 12.18
N ILE A 168 -9.92 40.21 12.34
CA ILE A 168 -8.92 39.84 11.35
C ILE A 168 -9.55 38.94 10.30
N SER A 169 -9.43 39.35 9.04
CA SER A 169 -9.77 38.59 7.85
C SER A 169 -8.56 38.57 6.92
N VAL A 170 -8.08 37.37 6.59
CA VAL A 170 -6.95 37.15 5.67
C VAL A 170 -7.44 36.34 4.49
N THR A 171 -7.25 36.87 3.28
CA THR A 171 -7.54 36.17 2.03
C THR A 171 -6.24 35.59 1.48
N VAL A 172 -6.24 34.30 1.21
CA VAL A 172 -5.12 33.58 0.59
C VAL A 172 -5.56 33.12 -0.79
N GLU A 173 -4.79 33.44 -1.82
CA GLU A 173 -4.91 32.81 -3.14
C GLU A 173 -4.00 31.57 -3.14
N PRO A 174 -4.54 30.36 -2.99
CA PRO A 174 -3.71 29.15 -3.01
C PRO A 174 -3.03 28.99 -4.37
N ASP A 175 -1.83 28.43 -4.38
CA ASP A 175 -1.27 27.90 -5.62
C ASP A 175 -2.17 26.77 -6.17
N TRP A 176 -2.00 26.45 -7.45
CA TRP A 176 -2.86 25.48 -8.12
C TRP A 176 -2.78 24.09 -7.48
N GLN A 177 -1.66 23.72 -6.84
CA GLN A 177 -1.51 22.46 -6.11
C GLN A 177 -2.40 22.42 -4.87
N ARG A 178 -2.33 23.44 -4.02
CA ARG A 178 -3.20 23.57 -2.84
C ARG A 178 -4.67 23.66 -3.21
N SER A 179 -4.99 24.42 -4.24
CA SER A 179 -6.35 24.55 -4.77
C SER A 179 -6.90 23.20 -5.21
N LEU A 180 -6.10 22.42 -5.96
CA LEU A 180 -6.49 21.12 -6.47
C LEU A 180 -6.67 20.09 -5.35
N ALA A 181 -5.77 20.05 -4.37
CA ALA A 181 -5.85 19.19 -3.19
C ALA A 181 -7.11 19.42 -2.35
N ALA A 182 -7.62 20.66 -2.34
CA ALA A 182 -8.84 20.98 -1.62
C ALA A 182 -10.13 20.58 -2.36
N GLN A 183 -10.08 20.02 -3.59
CA GLN A 183 -11.29 19.78 -4.39
C GLN A 183 -11.93 18.40 -4.18
N HIS A 184 -11.49 17.60 -3.20
CA HIS A 184 -11.86 16.20 -3.06
C HIS A 184 -13.37 15.94 -3.12
N ASN A 185 -14.19 16.77 -2.45
CA ASN A 185 -15.65 16.65 -2.38
C ASN A 185 -16.40 17.35 -3.54
N ARG A 186 -15.70 17.92 -4.53
CA ARG A 186 -16.42 18.50 -5.68
C ARG A 186 -16.93 17.36 -6.56
N PRO A 187 -18.24 17.32 -6.91
CA PRO A 187 -18.81 16.18 -7.64
C PRO A 187 -18.07 15.81 -8.93
N LEU A 188 -17.56 16.81 -9.67
CA LEU A 188 -16.75 16.56 -10.87
C LEU A 188 -15.41 15.91 -10.54
N PHE A 189 -14.75 16.35 -9.47
CA PHE A 189 -13.46 15.81 -9.05
C PHE A 189 -13.60 14.37 -8.55
N SER A 190 -14.56 14.10 -7.67
CA SER A 190 -14.87 12.76 -7.16
C SER A 190 -15.30 11.84 -8.29
N PHE A 191 -16.12 12.32 -9.23
CA PHE A 191 -16.51 11.57 -10.43
C PHE A 191 -15.31 11.20 -11.31
N LEU A 192 -14.40 12.16 -11.60
CA LEU A 192 -13.22 11.89 -12.41
C LEU A 192 -12.27 10.91 -11.71
N SER A 193 -12.14 11.01 -10.39
CA SER A 193 -11.40 10.06 -9.57
C SER A 193 -11.95 8.64 -9.72
N GLY A 194 -13.24 8.45 -9.40
CA GLY A 194 -13.92 7.14 -9.50
C GLY A 194 -13.94 6.58 -10.93
N ALA A 195 -14.10 7.45 -11.94
CA ALA A 195 -14.01 7.05 -13.34
C ALA A 195 -12.60 6.54 -13.73
N GLY A 196 -11.55 7.12 -13.16
CA GLY A 196 -10.16 6.67 -13.33
C GLY A 196 -9.95 5.26 -12.77
N ASP A 197 -10.48 5.00 -11.58
CA ASP A 197 -10.37 3.70 -10.92
C ASP A 197 -11.19 2.62 -11.63
N LEU A 198 -12.44 2.94 -12.01
CA LEU A 198 -13.26 2.08 -12.87
C LEU A 198 -12.55 1.76 -14.19
N LEU A 199 -11.91 2.75 -14.82
CA LEU A 199 -11.16 2.56 -16.06
C LEU A 199 -9.95 1.65 -15.84
N SER A 200 -9.24 1.78 -14.72
CA SER A 200 -8.15 0.88 -14.34
C SER A 200 -8.63 -0.57 -14.26
N GLN A 201 -9.74 -0.83 -13.56
CA GLN A 201 -10.35 -2.16 -13.45
C GLN A 201 -10.84 -2.69 -14.80
N LEU A 202 -11.44 -1.82 -15.63
CA LEU A 202 -11.87 -2.17 -16.98
C LEU A 202 -10.68 -2.60 -17.85
N VAL A 203 -9.56 -1.88 -17.79
CA VAL A 203 -8.33 -2.24 -18.51
C VAL A 203 -7.85 -3.62 -18.07
N VAL A 204 -7.80 -3.90 -16.76
CA VAL A 204 -7.45 -5.24 -16.25
C VAL A 204 -8.39 -6.29 -16.83
N ALA A 205 -9.70 -6.13 -16.67
CA ALA A 205 -10.70 -7.08 -17.14
C ALA A 205 -10.57 -7.37 -18.65
N VAL A 206 -10.40 -6.33 -19.47
CA VAL A 206 -10.20 -6.46 -20.93
C VAL A 206 -8.94 -7.25 -21.25
N LEU A 207 -7.82 -6.98 -20.56
CA LEU A 207 -6.57 -7.70 -20.76
C LEU A 207 -6.69 -9.18 -20.37
N LEU A 208 -7.42 -9.50 -19.30
CA LEU A 208 -7.70 -10.89 -18.89
C LEU A 208 -8.59 -11.62 -19.89
N LEU A 209 -9.66 -10.98 -20.38
CA LEU A 209 -10.53 -11.53 -21.42
C LEU A 209 -9.76 -11.79 -22.72
N TYR A 210 -8.89 -10.85 -23.10
CA TYR A 210 -8.03 -10.99 -24.26
C TYR A 210 -7.03 -12.15 -24.09
N ALA A 211 -6.40 -12.28 -22.92
CA ALA A 211 -5.52 -13.40 -22.60
C ALA A 211 -6.26 -14.76 -22.68
N ALA A 212 -7.46 -14.86 -22.10
CA ALA A 212 -8.29 -16.06 -22.16
C ALA A 212 -8.69 -16.41 -23.60
N ARG A 213 -8.98 -15.41 -24.45
CA ARG A 213 -9.25 -15.61 -25.88
C ARG A 213 -8.02 -16.14 -26.62
N LEU A 214 -6.83 -15.60 -26.34
CA LEU A 214 -5.58 -16.07 -26.94
C LEU A 214 -5.27 -17.53 -26.57
N GLU A 215 -5.45 -17.89 -25.30
CA GLU A 215 -5.28 -19.28 -24.83
C GLU A 215 -6.24 -20.26 -25.53
N ARG A 216 -7.51 -19.87 -25.73
CA ARG A 216 -8.47 -20.70 -26.47
C ARG A 216 -8.07 -20.87 -27.95
N ARG A 217 -7.60 -19.80 -28.60
CA ARG A 217 -7.16 -19.84 -30.00
C ARG A 217 -5.93 -20.70 -30.21
N ARG A 218 -4.98 -20.68 -29.27
CA ARG A 218 -3.75 -21.50 -29.32
C ARG A 218 -4.04 -22.97 -29.56
N ASN A 219 -5.17 -23.46 -29.07
CA ASN A 219 -5.52 -24.88 -29.08
C ASN A 219 -6.61 -25.25 -30.11
N GLY A 220 -7.25 -24.27 -30.75
CA GLY A 220 -8.30 -24.51 -31.75
C GLY A 220 -7.80 -24.58 -33.20
N GLY A 221 -6.53 -24.28 -33.46
CA GLY A 221 -5.98 -24.09 -34.81
C GLY A 221 -5.25 -25.30 -35.43
N GLY A 222 -5.19 -26.45 -34.76
CA GLY A 222 -4.46 -27.63 -35.24
C GLY A 222 -5.37 -28.85 -35.40
N ALA A 223 -5.64 -29.26 -36.65
CA ALA A 223 -6.25 -30.55 -36.96
C ALA A 223 -5.29 -31.68 -36.57
N GLY A 224 -5.29 -32.10 -35.30
CA GLY A 224 -4.62 -33.33 -34.87
C GLY A 224 -3.80 -33.30 -33.56
N GLN A 225 -3.57 -32.15 -32.93
CA GLN A 225 -2.73 -32.08 -31.72
C GLN A 225 -3.27 -31.10 -30.68
N GLY A 226 -3.82 -31.66 -29.59
CA GLY A 226 -3.95 -30.97 -28.30
C GLY A 226 -5.35 -30.50 -27.94
N GLN A 227 -6.26 -31.42 -27.61
CA GLN A 227 -7.42 -31.07 -26.80
C GLN A 227 -6.90 -30.51 -25.47
N LEU A 228 -7.33 -29.31 -25.08
CA LEU A 228 -6.94 -28.70 -23.80
C LEU A 228 -7.08 -29.73 -22.67
N ASP A 229 -6.05 -29.90 -21.86
CA ASP A 229 -6.18 -30.65 -20.61
C ASP A 229 -7.38 -30.06 -19.82
N ALA A 230 -8.14 -30.93 -19.16
CA ALA A 230 -9.34 -30.53 -18.44
C ALA A 230 -9.03 -29.45 -17.38
N GLU A 231 -7.83 -29.49 -16.80
CA GLU A 231 -7.33 -28.47 -15.87
C GLU A 231 -7.10 -27.11 -16.56
N GLN A 232 -6.43 -27.06 -17.71
CA GLN A 232 -6.20 -25.80 -18.44
C GLN A 232 -7.51 -25.17 -18.91
N ARG A 233 -8.49 -25.96 -19.36
CA ARG A 233 -9.84 -25.48 -19.67
C ARG A 233 -10.48 -24.78 -18.47
N LYS A 234 -10.47 -25.43 -17.31
CA LYS A 234 -11.04 -24.88 -16.07
C LYS A 234 -10.35 -23.60 -15.63
N ALA A 235 -9.02 -23.53 -15.73
CA ALA A 235 -8.25 -22.33 -15.39
C ALA A 235 -8.61 -21.15 -16.31
N VAL A 236 -8.61 -21.37 -17.63
CA VAL A 236 -8.93 -20.32 -18.62
C VAL A 236 -10.40 -19.87 -18.52
N ASP A 237 -11.33 -20.80 -18.28
CA ASP A 237 -12.73 -20.48 -18.09
C ASP A 237 -12.95 -19.68 -16.79
N SER A 238 -12.26 -20.04 -15.72
CA SER A 238 -12.32 -19.31 -14.46
C SER A 238 -11.72 -17.92 -14.58
N LEU A 239 -10.60 -17.75 -15.30
CA LEU A 239 -10.03 -16.44 -15.63
C LEU A 239 -11.01 -15.57 -16.41
N ARG A 240 -11.67 -16.14 -17.44
CA ARG A 240 -12.65 -15.43 -18.25
C ARG A 240 -13.85 -14.97 -17.42
N VAL A 241 -14.40 -15.85 -16.60
CA VAL A 241 -15.55 -15.50 -15.74
C VAL A 241 -15.11 -14.49 -14.69
N TRP A 242 -13.94 -14.67 -14.07
CA TRP A 242 -13.38 -13.73 -13.11
C TRP A 242 -13.24 -12.33 -13.69
N ALA A 243 -12.75 -12.18 -14.92
CA ALA A 243 -12.63 -10.87 -15.56
C ALA A 243 -13.98 -10.10 -15.65
N TRP A 244 -15.09 -10.80 -15.89
CA TRP A 244 -16.43 -10.20 -15.83
C TRP A 244 -16.87 -9.88 -14.40
N ILE A 245 -16.55 -10.77 -13.44
CA ILE A 245 -16.84 -10.53 -12.02
C ILE A 245 -16.06 -9.31 -11.52
N THR A 246 -14.79 -9.14 -11.89
CA THR A 246 -14.00 -7.95 -11.54
C THR A 246 -14.66 -6.67 -12.06
N LEU A 247 -15.14 -6.66 -13.31
CA LEU A 247 -15.84 -5.50 -13.85
C LEU A 247 -17.16 -5.21 -13.11
N LEU A 248 -17.93 -6.25 -12.78
CA LEU A 248 -19.17 -6.10 -12.02
C LEU A 248 -18.91 -5.62 -10.59
N LEU A 249 -17.85 -6.12 -9.94
CA LEU A 249 -17.46 -5.69 -8.60
C LEU A 249 -17.00 -4.23 -8.61
N ALA A 250 -16.18 -3.83 -9.58
CA ALA A 250 -15.76 -2.43 -9.73
C ALA A 250 -16.98 -1.52 -9.93
N LEU A 251 -17.93 -1.91 -10.77
CA LEU A 251 -19.17 -1.15 -10.95
C LEU A 251 -20.04 -1.09 -9.69
N LEU A 252 -20.07 -2.16 -8.89
CA LEU A 252 -20.83 -2.18 -7.64
C LEU A 252 -20.13 -1.33 -6.57
N VAL A 253 -18.81 -1.41 -6.44
CA VAL A 253 -18.05 -0.74 -5.38
C VAL A 253 -17.75 0.71 -5.76
N ASP A 254 -16.93 0.91 -6.79
CA ASP A 254 -16.51 2.25 -7.19
C ASP A 254 -17.68 3.04 -7.81
N GLY A 255 -18.65 2.34 -8.42
CA GLY A 255 -19.87 2.97 -8.91
C GLY A 255 -20.82 3.42 -7.80
N ASP A 256 -20.80 2.80 -6.62
CA ASP A 256 -21.58 3.25 -5.46
C ASP A 256 -21.03 4.59 -4.96
N ASP A 257 -19.73 4.70 -4.78
CA ASP A 257 -19.07 5.95 -4.39
C ASP A 257 -19.37 7.08 -5.40
N MET A 258 -19.30 6.81 -6.70
CA MET A 258 -19.64 7.80 -7.74
C MET A 258 -21.11 8.23 -7.72
N LEU A 259 -22.04 7.31 -7.43
CA LEU A 259 -23.47 7.60 -7.35
C LEU A 259 -23.83 8.32 -6.05
N PHE A 260 -23.16 7.98 -4.95
CA PHE A 260 -23.28 8.65 -3.66
C PHE A 260 -22.92 10.13 -3.79
N GLU A 261 -21.76 10.43 -4.36
CA GLU A 261 -21.31 11.81 -4.54
C GLU A 261 -22.19 12.62 -5.51
N MET A 262 -22.76 11.97 -6.53
CA MET A 262 -23.55 12.65 -7.55
C MET A 262 -25.02 12.86 -7.16
N PHE A 263 -25.60 11.91 -6.41
CA PHE A 263 -27.04 11.87 -6.14
C PHE A 263 -27.39 11.87 -4.65
N TRP A 264 -26.41 11.91 -3.75
CA TRP A 264 -26.58 11.91 -2.30
C TRP A 264 -27.53 10.79 -1.85
N TRP A 265 -27.36 9.60 -2.46
CA TRP A 265 -28.30 8.51 -2.29
C TRP A 265 -28.15 7.82 -0.92
N ASP A 266 -29.24 7.27 -0.41
CA ASP A 266 -29.39 6.84 0.99
C ASP A 266 -28.40 5.73 1.38
N VAL A 267 -27.87 5.80 2.60
CA VAL A 267 -26.84 4.90 3.15
C VAL A 267 -27.29 3.44 3.15
N ASP A 268 -28.61 3.21 3.18
CA ASP A 268 -29.25 1.90 2.96
C ASP A 268 -28.71 1.17 1.73
N ILE A 269 -28.50 1.91 0.64
CA ILE A 269 -28.08 1.35 -0.65
C ILE A 269 -26.68 0.73 -0.53
N GLY A 270 -25.76 1.39 0.17
CA GLY A 270 -24.40 0.88 0.40
C GLY A 270 -24.41 -0.50 1.05
N MET A 271 -25.24 -0.72 2.08
CA MET A 271 -25.38 -2.04 2.71
C MET A 271 -25.85 -3.11 1.70
N TYR A 272 -26.81 -2.79 0.82
CA TYR A 272 -27.31 -3.73 -0.18
C TYR A 272 -26.32 -3.98 -1.31
N VAL A 273 -25.57 -2.96 -1.72
CA VAL A 273 -24.44 -3.09 -2.64
C VAL A 273 -23.38 -4.03 -2.05
N THR A 274 -23.06 -3.88 -0.76
CA THR A 274 -22.15 -4.79 -0.06
C THR A 274 -22.69 -6.21 -0.03
N GLN A 275 -23.97 -6.37 0.30
CA GLN A 275 -24.62 -7.67 0.32
C GLN A 275 -24.60 -8.32 -1.07
N ALA A 276 -24.88 -7.57 -2.13
CA ALA A 276 -24.84 -8.02 -3.52
C ALA A 276 -23.42 -8.45 -3.93
N THR A 277 -22.39 -7.72 -3.48
CA THR A 277 -20.98 -8.07 -3.68
C THR A 277 -20.65 -9.43 -3.05
N GLY A 278 -21.04 -9.66 -1.79
CA GLY A 278 -20.84 -10.95 -1.12
C GLY A 278 -21.57 -12.11 -1.82
N VAL A 279 -22.81 -11.89 -2.26
CA VAL A 279 -23.58 -12.88 -3.04
C VAL A 279 -22.91 -13.16 -4.39
N LEU A 280 -22.48 -12.13 -5.13
CA LEU A 280 -21.82 -12.27 -6.43
C LEU A 280 -20.57 -13.14 -6.31
N LEU A 281 -19.75 -12.90 -5.28
CA LEU A 281 -18.56 -13.69 -5.00
C LEU A 281 -18.89 -15.16 -4.65
N LEU A 282 -19.95 -15.42 -3.87
CA LEU A 282 -20.40 -16.79 -3.56
C LEU A 282 -20.97 -17.52 -4.78
N VAL A 283 -21.77 -16.84 -5.59
CA VAL A 283 -22.33 -17.38 -6.85
C VAL A 283 -21.19 -17.71 -7.81
N PHE A 284 -20.19 -16.83 -7.90
CA PHE A 284 -18.95 -17.12 -8.61
C PHE A 284 -18.24 -18.33 -8.00
N ALA A 285 -18.03 -18.38 -6.69
CA ALA A 285 -17.26 -19.46 -6.05
C ALA A 285 -17.87 -20.86 -6.24
N ARG A 286 -19.21 -20.96 -6.37
CA ARG A 286 -19.97 -22.22 -6.43
C ARG A 286 -19.53 -23.23 -5.34
N PRO A 287 -19.55 -22.83 -4.05
CA PRO A 287 -18.96 -23.63 -3.00
C PRO A 287 -19.87 -24.82 -2.62
N ALA A 288 -19.39 -25.68 -1.72
CA ALA A 288 -20.19 -26.79 -1.20
C ALA A 288 -21.42 -26.29 -0.43
N ARG A 289 -22.46 -27.14 -0.33
CA ARG A 289 -23.75 -26.80 0.30
C ARG A 289 -23.60 -26.16 1.68
N GLY A 290 -22.67 -26.65 2.52
CA GLY A 290 -22.44 -26.07 3.85
C GLY A 290 -21.99 -24.60 3.84
N VAL A 291 -21.19 -24.20 2.85
CA VAL A 291 -20.77 -22.80 2.66
C VAL A 291 -21.93 -21.96 2.14
N VAL A 292 -22.76 -22.51 1.24
CA VAL A 292 -23.97 -21.83 0.75
C VAL A 292 -24.97 -21.61 1.89
N CYS A 293 -25.18 -22.61 2.76
CA CYS A 293 -26.03 -22.46 3.94
C CYS A 293 -25.49 -21.38 4.89
N ALA A 294 -24.19 -21.35 5.14
CA ALA A 294 -23.58 -20.29 5.95
C ALA A 294 -23.76 -18.90 5.31
N GLY A 295 -23.59 -18.79 3.99
CA GLY A 295 -23.88 -17.57 3.24
C GLY A 295 -25.35 -17.15 3.35
N ALA A 296 -26.29 -18.09 3.27
CA ALA A 296 -27.72 -17.80 3.44
C ALA A 296 -28.05 -17.31 4.86
N VAL A 297 -27.41 -17.88 5.89
CA VAL A 297 -27.54 -17.42 7.29
C VAL A 297 -27.01 -16.00 7.45
N LEU A 298 -25.87 -15.67 6.83
CA LEU A 298 -25.29 -14.32 6.86
C LEU A 298 -26.09 -13.31 6.02
N PHE A 299 -26.77 -13.76 4.97
CA PHE A 299 -27.63 -12.92 4.13
C PHE A 299 -28.94 -12.53 4.83
N LEU A 300 -29.51 -13.44 5.62
CA LEU A 300 -30.87 -13.32 6.14
C LEU A 300 -31.12 -12.05 6.99
N PRO A 301 -30.25 -11.63 7.93
CA PRO A 301 -30.52 -10.46 8.78
C PRO A 301 -30.71 -9.17 7.98
N ALA A 302 -29.80 -8.85 7.05
CA ALA A 302 -29.90 -7.64 6.22
C ALA A 302 -31.08 -7.71 5.23
N PHE A 303 -31.40 -8.91 4.72
CA PHE A 303 -32.59 -9.09 3.89
C PHE A 303 -33.90 -8.90 4.67
N LEU A 304 -33.97 -9.40 5.90
CA LEU A 304 -35.12 -9.15 6.78
C LEU A 304 -35.21 -7.67 7.16
N ALA A 305 -34.07 -7.01 7.42
CA ALA A 305 -34.03 -5.58 7.65
C ALA A 305 -34.65 -4.81 6.47
N LEU A 306 -34.30 -5.14 5.21
CA LEU A 306 -34.92 -4.54 4.01
C LEU A 306 -36.43 -4.75 3.93
N LEU A 307 -36.89 -5.98 4.19
CA LEU A 307 -38.32 -6.30 4.13
C LEU A 307 -39.12 -5.57 5.21
N LEU A 308 -38.52 -5.35 6.38
CA LEU A 308 -39.12 -4.57 7.44
C LEU A 308 -39.01 -3.06 7.14
N TRP A 309 -37.90 -2.63 6.56
CA TRP A 309 -37.63 -1.24 6.16
C TRP A 309 -38.67 -0.71 5.18
N SER A 310 -38.95 -1.47 4.11
CA SER A 310 -39.97 -1.12 3.12
C SER A 310 -41.39 -1.00 3.69
N ARG A 311 -41.64 -1.53 4.90
CA ARG A 311 -42.90 -1.38 5.63
C ARG A 311 -42.88 -0.24 6.65
N LEU A 312 -41.69 0.26 7.01
CA LEU A 312 -41.45 1.30 8.01
C LEU A 312 -41.09 2.66 7.39
N THR A 313 -40.83 2.74 6.08
CA THR A 313 -40.54 3.99 5.37
C THR A 313 -41.56 5.13 5.59
N PRO A 314 -42.88 4.91 5.68
CA PRO A 314 -43.82 6.00 6.01
C PRO A 314 -43.72 6.49 7.47
N PHE A 315 -43.05 5.73 8.35
CA PHE A 315 -42.82 6.08 9.76
C PHE A 315 -41.46 6.75 10.00
N ARG A 316 -40.46 6.54 9.11
CA ARG A 316 -39.11 7.14 9.23
C ARG A 316 -39.14 8.67 9.14
N ASP A 317 -39.97 9.23 8.26
CA ASP A 317 -40.13 10.69 8.12
C ASP A 317 -40.91 11.31 9.28
N ALA A 318 -41.58 10.49 10.11
CA ALA A 318 -42.45 10.93 11.21
C ALA A 318 -41.81 10.76 12.59
N VAL A 319 -40.70 10.04 12.71
CA VAL A 319 -40.02 9.77 13.98
C VAL A 319 -38.53 10.10 13.81
N PRO A 320 -38.02 11.17 14.45
CA PRO A 320 -36.58 11.42 14.48
C PRO A 320 -35.90 10.18 15.07
N TYR A 321 -34.96 9.60 14.32
CA TYR A 321 -34.23 8.36 14.64
C TYR A 321 -34.02 8.18 16.16
N PRO A 322 -34.82 7.36 16.86
CA PRO A 322 -34.58 7.14 18.27
C PRO A 322 -33.76 5.87 18.36
N PHE A 323 -32.44 5.98 18.20
CA PHE A 323 -31.56 4.98 18.79
C PHE A 323 -31.68 5.15 20.30
N SER A 324 -32.61 4.41 20.89
CA SER A 324 -33.04 4.64 22.28
C SER A 324 -32.14 3.94 23.29
N GLY A 325 -31.28 3.03 22.82
CA GLY A 325 -30.34 2.33 23.67
C GLY A 325 -29.27 1.53 22.92
N TRP A 326 -28.34 0.97 23.71
CA TRP A 326 -27.25 0.13 23.23
C TRP A 326 -27.70 -1.12 22.46
N GLU A 327 -28.92 -1.60 22.69
CA GLU A 327 -29.50 -2.73 21.97
C GLU A 327 -29.59 -2.46 20.47
N ASP A 328 -29.94 -1.23 20.08
CA ASP A 328 -30.06 -0.83 18.67
C ASP A 328 -28.68 -0.75 17.99
N VAL A 329 -27.68 -0.22 18.71
CA VAL A 329 -26.28 -0.17 18.25
C VAL A 329 -25.76 -1.58 18.01
N VAL A 330 -25.95 -2.48 18.98
CA VAL A 330 -25.51 -3.88 18.88
C VAL A 330 -26.24 -4.60 17.76
N ALA A 331 -27.56 -4.44 17.64
CA ALA A 331 -28.34 -5.05 16.56
C ALA A 331 -27.86 -4.57 15.19
N THR A 332 -27.58 -3.28 15.04
CA THR A 332 -27.05 -2.69 13.79
C THR A 332 -25.68 -3.27 13.45
N PHE A 333 -24.74 -3.32 14.41
CA PHE A 333 -23.44 -3.96 14.20
C PHE A 333 -23.56 -5.45 13.85
N VAL A 334 -24.52 -6.18 14.42
CA VAL A 334 -24.74 -7.59 14.08
C VAL A 334 -25.22 -7.73 12.64
N VAL A 335 -26.21 -6.94 12.21
CA VAL A 335 -26.71 -6.97 10.83
C VAL A 335 -25.60 -6.61 9.84
N GLN A 336 -24.90 -5.51 10.09
CA GLN A 336 -23.80 -5.03 9.24
C GLN A 336 -22.62 -6.01 9.24
N GLY A 337 -22.30 -6.58 10.41
CA GLY A 337 -21.29 -7.62 10.56
C GLY A 337 -21.62 -8.92 9.83
N CYS A 338 -22.90 -9.29 9.72
CA CYS A 338 -23.32 -10.41 8.87
C CYS A 338 -23.05 -10.13 7.39
N VAL A 339 -23.26 -8.89 6.92
CA VAL A 339 -22.98 -8.48 5.55
C VAL A 339 -21.47 -8.48 5.27
N VAL A 340 -20.64 -7.93 6.17
CA VAL A 340 -19.17 -8.03 6.08
C VAL A 340 -18.72 -9.50 6.07
N GLY A 341 -19.32 -10.32 6.94
CA GLY A 341 -19.08 -11.75 7.00
C GLY A 341 -19.40 -12.48 5.70
N LEU A 342 -20.49 -12.10 5.03
CA LEU A 342 -20.87 -12.63 3.73
C LEU A 342 -19.81 -12.30 2.68
N CYS A 343 -19.29 -11.07 2.67
CA CYS A 343 -18.21 -10.65 1.80
C CYS A 343 -16.90 -11.41 2.06
N LEU A 344 -16.49 -11.56 3.32
CA LEU A 344 -15.30 -12.35 3.70
C LEU A 344 -15.43 -13.81 3.27
N LEU A 345 -16.60 -14.43 3.50
CA LEU A 345 -16.88 -15.80 3.07
C LEU A 345 -16.86 -15.93 1.54
N GLY A 346 -17.48 -14.99 0.83
CA GLY A 346 -17.48 -14.90 -0.62
C GLY A 346 -16.06 -14.77 -1.18
N PHE A 347 -15.26 -13.87 -0.62
CA PHE A 347 -13.86 -13.64 -1.01
C PHE A 347 -13.01 -14.91 -0.81
N ALA A 348 -13.10 -15.54 0.36
CA ALA A 348 -12.40 -16.78 0.65
C ALA A 348 -12.82 -17.93 -0.29
N ALA A 349 -14.13 -18.05 -0.58
CA ALA A 349 -14.66 -19.06 -1.47
C ALA A 349 -14.23 -18.82 -2.93
N ALA A 350 -14.23 -17.56 -3.39
CA ALA A 350 -13.78 -17.17 -4.72
C ALA A 350 -12.28 -17.46 -4.90
N GLY A 351 -11.45 -17.09 -3.92
CA GLY A 351 -10.02 -17.41 -3.91
C GLY A 351 -9.77 -18.91 -3.92
N TRP A 352 -10.52 -19.67 -3.12
CA TRP A 352 -10.42 -21.13 -3.11
C TRP A 352 -10.79 -21.75 -4.46
N ARG A 353 -11.85 -21.26 -5.11
CA ARG A 353 -12.25 -21.70 -6.46
C ARG A 353 -11.14 -21.43 -7.46
N LEU A 354 -10.63 -20.20 -7.52
CA LEU A 354 -9.57 -19.80 -8.45
C LEU A 354 -8.30 -20.64 -8.25
N ALA A 355 -7.90 -20.84 -7.00
CA ALA A 355 -6.74 -21.65 -6.66
C ALA A 355 -6.95 -23.14 -7.02
N ARG A 356 -8.14 -23.70 -6.79
CA ARG A 356 -8.47 -25.08 -7.16
C ARG A 356 -8.55 -25.27 -8.68
N ASP A 357 -9.28 -24.40 -9.36
CA ASP A 357 -9.53 -24.51 -10.81
C ASP A 357 -8.24 -24.23 -11.61
N GLY A 358 -7.33 -23.41 -11.07
CA GLY A 358 -5.95 -23.23 -11.57
C GLY A 358 -4.96 -24.30 -11.12
N GLY A 359 -5.42 -25.31 -10.36
CA GLY A 359 -4.61 -26.40 -9.84
C GLY A 359 -3.65 -26.01 -8.72
N LEU A 360 -3.56 -24.75 -8.29
CA LEU A 360 -2.63 -24.22 -7.27
C LEU A 360 -2.65 -25.05 -5.97
N LEU A 361 -3.82 -25.55 -5.58
CA LEU A 361 -3.99 -26.44 -4.42
C LEU A 361 -3.77 -27.92 -4.78
N SER A 362 -2.96 -28.62 -3.99
CA SER A 362 -2.79 -30.07 -4.11
C SER A 362 -3.95 -30.82 -3.44
N GLY A 363 -4.65 -31.68 -4.19
CA GLY A 363 -5.50 -32.74 -3.60
C GLY A 363 -7.00 -32.46 -3.47
N GLY A 364 -7.62 -31.68 -4.35
CA GLY A 364 -9.09 -31.66 -4.51
C GLY A 364 -9.93 -31.31 -3.27
N PHE A 365 -9.31 -30.84 -2.19
CA PHE A 365 -9.99 -30.64 -0.92
C PHE A 365 -11.04 -29.52 -1.05
N PRO A 366 -12.28 -29.75 -0.58
CA PRO A 366 -13.27 -28.69 -0.51
C PRO A 366 -12.87 -27.68 0.57
N LEU A 367 -13.27 -26.42 0.40
CA LEU A 367 -13.21 -25.42 1.45
C LEU A 367 -14.01 -25.94 2.66
N ARG A 368 -13.34 -26.17 3.79
CA ARG A 368 -13.97 -26.80 4.95
C ARG A 368 -14.45 -25.73 5.93
N MET A 369 -15.77 -25.71 6.16
CA MET A 369 -16.41 -24.80 7.13
C MET A 369 -15.83 -24.89 8.55
N ARG A 370 -15.27 -26.04 8.94
CA ARG A 370 -14.61 -26.21 10.25
C ARG A 370 -13.47 -25.21 10.51
N TRP A 371 -12.84 -24.70 9.44
CA TRP A 371 -11.76 -23.71 9.54
C TRP A 371 -12.22 -22.34 9.05
N THR A 372 -12.93 -22.30 7.92
CA THR A 372 -13.39 -21.04 7.32
C THR A 372 -14.42 -20.34 8.19
N GLY A 373 -15.35 -21.06 8.81
CA GLY A 373 -16.37 -20.47 9.67
C GLY A 373 -15.76 -19.71 10.85
N PRO A 374 -14.95 -20.36 11.70
CA PRO A 374 -14.27 -19.67 12.80
C PRO A 374 -13.37 -18.52 12.35
N ALA A 375 -12.67 -18.65 11.21
CA ALA A 375 -11.82 -17.59 10.68
C ALA A 375 -12.63 -16.36 10.23
N VAL A 376 -13.79 -16.56 9.57
CA VAL A 376 -14.69 -15.48 9.17
C VAL A 376 -15.28 -14.80 10.41
N VAL A 377 -15.76 -15.57 11.39
CA VAL A 377 -16.29 -15.01 12.65
C VAL A 377 -15.21 -14.21 13.39
N LEU A 378 -14.00 -14.74 13.52
CA LEU A 378 -12.89 -14.03 14.15
C LEU A 378 -12.54 -12.74 13.39
N GLY A 379 -12.56 -12.79 12.05
CA GLY A 379 -12.35 -11.62 11.20
C GLY A 379 -13.39 -10.52 11.46
N ILE A 380 -14.68 -10.87 11.47
CA ILE A 380 -15.78 -9.93 11.75
C ILE A 380 -15.64 -9.33 13.16
N VAL A 381 -15.42 -10.18 14.18
CA VAL A 381 -15.28 -9.70 15.56
C VAL A 381 -14.09 -8.78 15.70
N PHE A 382 -12.94 -9.14 15.10
CA PHE A 382 -11.74 -8.32 15.14
C PHE A 382 -11.95 -6.96 14.46
N THR A 383 -12.52 -6.92 13.25
CA THR A 383 -12.77 -5.66 12.55
C THR A 383 -13.84 -4.82 13.24
N ALA A 384 -14.92 -5.43 13.76
CA ALA A 384 -15.96 -4.72 14.49
C ALA A 384 -15.44 -4.10 15.79
N VAL A 385 -14.61 -4.82 16.56
CA VAL A 385 -13.99 -4.27 17.77
C VAL A 385 -13.06 -3.10 17.44
N CYS A 386 -12.25 -3.22 16.38
CA CYS A 386 -11.41 -2.11 15.94
C CYS A 386 -12.24 -0.90 15.49
N TYR A 387 -13.33 -1.15 14.77
CA TYR A 387 -14.22 -0.12 14.27
C TYR A 387 -14.91 0.63 15.42
N VAL A 388 -15.51 -0.09 16.37
CA VAL A 388 -16.09 0.49 17.59
C VAL A 388 -15.05 1.28 18.38
N ALA A 389 -13.83 0.75 18.53
CA ALA A 389 -12.77 1.46 19.24
C ALA A 389 -12.32 2.75 18.53
N ALA A 390 -12.31 2.76 17.20
CA ALA A 390 -12.01 3.95 16.41
C ALA A 390 -13.14 4.98 16.49
N SER A 391 -14.40 4.55 16.37
CA SER A 391 -15.57 5.41 16.56
C SER A 391 -15.59 6.01 17.98
N GLU A 392 -15.31 5.22 19.02
CA GLU A 392 -15.18 5.71 20.39
C GLU A 392 -14.07 6.76 20.54
N ARG A 393 -12.91 6.56 19.89
CA ARG A 393 -11.83 7.56 19.88
C ARG A 393 -12.25 8.84 19.16
N ASN A 394 -12.92 8.73 18.01
CA ASN A 394 -13.44 9.90 17.29
C ASN A 394 -14.46 10.65 18.15
N TRP A 395 -15.41 9.94 18.78
CA TRP A 395 -16.38 10.52 19.71
C TRP A 395 -15.70 11.31 20.82
N ARG A 396 -14.71 10.71 21.50
CA ARG A 396 -13.93 11.39 22.54
C ARG A 396 -13.15 12.57 22.00
N ARG A 397 -12.58 12.47 20.78
CA ARG A 397 -11.84 13.56 20.14
C ARG A 397 -12.75 14.77 19.93
N VAL A 398 -13.98 14.57 19.44
CA VAL A 398 -14.87 15.68 19.09
C VAL A 398 -15.61 16.23 20.31
N THR A 399 -15.86 15.39 21.31
CA THR A 399 -16.62 15.76 22.53
C THR A 399 -15.77 16.01 23.77
N TRP A 400 -14.44 16.10 23.66
CA TRP A 400 -13.53 16.21 24.81
C TRP A 400 -13.81 17.38 25.77
N LEU A 401 -14.41 18.47 25.29
CA LEU A 401 -14.82 19.64 26.09
C LEU A 401 -16.27 19.61 26.56
N ARG A 402 -17.03 18.58 26.20
CA ARG A 402 -18.43 18.48 26.60
C ARG A 402 -18.56 18.01 28.04
N PRO A 403 -19.54 18.55 28.76
CA PRO A 403 -19.87 18.05 30.08
C PRO A 403 -20.46 16.64 29.99
N HIS A 404 -19.87 15.67 30.71
CA HIS A 404 -20.35 14.28 30.68
C HIS A 404 -21.52 14.02 31.64
N ASP A 405 -21.80 14.93 32.57
CA ASP A 405 -22.88 14.80 33.55
C ASP A 405 -24.27 15.11 32.99
N VAL A 406 -24.35 15.61 31.76
CA VAL A 406 -25.60 15.92 31.07
C VAL A 406 -26.14 14.68 30.37
N ALA A 407 -27.41 14.33 30.61
CA ALA A 407 -28.04 13.14 30.03
C ALA A 407 -27.95 13.08 28.48
N GLU A 408 -27.97 14.25 27.84
CA GLU A 408 -27.85 14.40 26.38
C GLU A 408 -26.51 13.85 25.85
N TYR A 409 -25.42 13.91 26.64
CA TYR A 409 -24.13 13.34 26.24
C TYR A 409 -24.25 11.84 25.96
N GLY A 410 -24.96 11.11 26.83
CA GLY A 410 -25.18 9.67 26.68
C GLY A 410 -26.04 9.33 25.47
N THR A 411 -27.11 10.08 25.23
CA THR A 411 -27.97 9.89 24.05
C THR A 411 -27.19 10.16 22.76
N ASN A 412 -26.49 11.29 22.68
CA ASN A 412 -25.69 11.66 21.52
C ASN A 412 -24.55 10.65 21.25
N HIS A 413 -23.96 10.08 22.30
CA HIS A 413 -22.95 9.02 22.17
C HIS A 413 -23.52 7.76 21.52
N ILE A 414 -24.71 7.33 21.96
CA ILE A 414 -25.42 6.17 21.40
C ILE A 414 -25.79 6.43 19.93
N GLU A 415 -26.34 7.61 19.62
CA GLU A 415 -26.68 8.01 18.26
C GLU A 415 -25.45 8.04 17.35
N TYR A 416 -24.34 8.64 17.82
CA TYR A 416 -23.08 8.67 17.07
C TYR A 416 -22.56 7.27 16.76
N LEU A 417 -22.58 6.36 17.74
CA LEU A 417 -22.13 4.99 17.54
C LEU A 417 -23.08 4.18 16.66
N ALA A 418 -24.38 4.44 16.73
CA ALA A 418 -25.36 3.82 15.85
C ALA A 418 -25.19 4.24 14.39
N ASP A 419 -24.98 5.55 14.15
CA ASP A 419 -24.66 6.08 12.83
C ASP A 419 -23.37 5.47 12.27
N ASN A 420 -22.31 5.42 13.08
CA ASN A 420 -21.07 4.76 12.71
C ASN A 420 -21.27 3.26 12.41
N ALA A 421 -22.07 2.56 13.21
CA ALA A 421 -22.39 1.15 13.00
C ALA A 421 -23.06 0.93 11.65
N TYR A 422 -23.90 1.87 11.23
CA TYR A 422 -24.63 1.81 9.97
C TYR A 422 -23.68 1.82 8.75
N TRP A 423 -22.59 2.58 8.82
CA TRP A 423 -21.54 2.61 7.78
C TRP A 423 -20.59 1.41 7.78
N PHE A 424 -20.69 0.51 8.76
CA PHE A 424 -19.70 -0.56 8.96
C PHE A 424 -19.55 -1.50 7.75
N ALA A 425 -20.65 -1.90 7.09
CA ALA A 425 -20.56 -2.80 5.94
C ALA A 425 -20.05 -2.12 4.67
N ALA A 426 -20.51 -0.89 4.38
CA ALA A 426 -20.04 -0.12 3.23
C ALA A 426 -18.53 0.16 3.35
N ASN A 427 -18.07 0.64 4.52
CA ASN A 427 -16.65 0.80 4.79
C ASN A 427 -15.88 -0.52 4.74
N GLY A 428 -16.49 -1.61 5.23
CA GLY A 428 -15.91 -2.95 5.16
C GLY A 428 -15.82 -3.50 3.72
N GLN A 429 -16.73 -3.12 2.84
CA GLN A 429 -16.68 -3.42 1.41
C GLN A 429 -15.47 -2.75 0.77
N ASN A 430 -15.32 -1.44 0.94
CA ASN A 430 -14.23 -0.66 0.35
C ASN A 430 -12.88 -1.19 0.86
N TRP A 431 -12.79 -1.44 2.18
CA TRP A 431 -11.63 -2.08 2.79
C TRP A 431 -11.30 -3.44 2.19
N LEU A 432 -12.27 -4.35 2.03
CA LEU A 432 -12.02 -5.68 1.45
C LEU A 432 -11.72 -5.62 -0.05
N PHE A 433 -12.37 -4.70 -0.77
CA PHE A 433 -12.28 -4.58 -2.22
C PHE A 433 -10.89 -4.11 -2.67
N ALA A 434 -10.23 -3.28 -1.85
CA ALA A 434 -8.83 -2.91 -2.00
C ALA A 434 -7.88 -4.11 -2.14
N TYR A 435 -8.30 -5.33 -1.74
CA TYR A 435 -7.51 -6.56 -1.83
C TYR A 435 -7.98 -7.53 -2.92
N THR A 436 -8.92 -7.16 -3.79
CA THR A 436 -9.39 -8.03 -4.90
C THR A 436 -8.30 -8.38 -5.92
N TRP A 437 -7.24 -7.57 -6.00
CA TRP A 437 -6.07 -7.87 -6.81
C TRP A 437 -5.43 -9.22 -6.43
N VAL A 438 -5.58 -9.71 -5.19
CA VAL A 438 -5.12 -11.04 -4.75
C VAL A 438 -5.86 -12.15 -5.50
N LEU A 439 -7.18 -11.99 -5.69
CA LEU A 439 -8.01 -12.92 -6.45
C LEU A 439 -7.62 -12.88 -7.93
N THR A 440 -7.42 -11.68 -8.48
CA THR A 440 -6.94 -11.51 -9.86
C THR A 440 -5.57 -12.15 -10.09
N GLY A 441 -4.61 -11.91 -9.20
CA GLY A 441 -3.29 -12.54 -9.22
C GLY A 441 -3.37 -14.07 -9.15
N THR A 442 -4.26 -14.60 -8.31
CA THR A 442 -4.51 -16.05 -8.19
C THR A 442 -5.08 -16.62 -9.50
N ALA A 443 -6.03 -15.94 -10.14
CA ALA A 443 -6.59 -16.34 -11.42
C ALA A 443 -5.52 -16.40 -12.52
N ILE A 444 -4.66 -15.37 -12.58
CA ILE A 444 -3.54 -15.29 -13.54
C ILE A 444 -2.54 -16.42 -13.28
N LEU A 445 -2.12 -16.63 -12.02
CA LEU A 445 -1.20 -17.70 -11.64
C LEU A 445 -1.76 -19.09 -11.95
N GLY A 446 -3.07 -19.30 -11.82
CA GLY A 446 -3.74 -20.54 -12.20
C GLY A 446 -3.52 -20.90 -13.68
N VAL A 447 -3.70 -19.94 -14.58
CA VAL A 447 -3.46 -20.16 -16.02
C VAL A 447 -1.96 -20.32 -16.30
N LEU A 448 -1.12 -19.47 -15.73
CA LEU A 448 0.35 -19.55 -15.87
C LEU A 448 0.92 -20.90 -15.40
N ARG A 449 0.38 -21.49 -14.33
CA ARG A 449 0.77 -22.83 -13.86
C ARG A 449 0.54 -23.89 -14.92
N THR A 450 -0.64 -23.88 -15.54
CA THR A 450 -0.99 -24.88 -16.55
C THR A 450 -0.08 -24.75 -17.78
N ALA A 451 0.26 -23.54 -18.19
CA ALA A 451 1.25 -23.28 -19.24
C ALA A 451 2.66 -23.76 -18.86
N GLY A 452 3.09 -23.53 -17.61
CA GLY A 452 4.40 -23.92 -17.11
C GLY A 452 4.64 -25.42 -17.00
N ARG A 453 3.58 -26.23 -16.95
CA ARG A 453 3.67 -27.69 -17.05
C ARG A 453 3.91 -28.18 -18.48
N LEU A 454 3.34 -27.49 -19.46
CA LEU A 454 3.39 -27.87 -20.87
C LEU A 454 4.66 -27.39 -21.57
N SER A 455 5.29 -26.32 -21.07
CA SER A 455 6.45 -25.71 -21.70
C SER A 455 7.62 -25.54 -20.74
N THR A 456 8.79 -26.00 -21.16
CA THR A 456 10.08 -25.70 -20.52
C THR A 456 10.62 -24.32 -20.91
N GLY A 457 10.08 -23.73 -21.99
CA GLY A 457 10.43 -22.42 -22.50
C GLY A 457 9.85 -21.28 -21.66
N SER A 458 10.52 -20.12 -21.67
CA SER A 458 10.11 -18.94 -20.90
C SER A 458 8.69 -18.47 -21.22
N PRO A 459 7.95 -17.93 -20.22
CA PRO A 459 6.62 -17.37 -20.43
C PRO A 459 6.59 -16.21 -21.44
N LEU A 460 7.74 -15.61 -21.77
CA LEU A 460 7.82 -14.56 -22.79
C LEU A 460 7.75 -15.07 -24.23
N GLY A 461 7.88 -16.39 -24.44
CA GLY A 461 7.88 -17.00 -25.77
C GLY A 461 6.48 -17.04 -26.40
N ALA A 462 5.47 -17.44 -25.63
CA ALA A 462 4.09 -17.49 -26.10
C ALA A 462 3.38 -16.15 -25.84
N LYS A 463 2.60 -15.67 -26.83
CA LYS A 463 1.81 -14.43 -26.70
C LYS A 463 0.90 -14.40 -25.45
N PRO A 464 0.08 -15.44 -25.17
CA PRO A 464 -0.81 -15.42 -23.99
C PRO A 464 -0.06 -15.44 -22.65
N ASP A 465 0.91 -16.35 -22.48
CA ASP A 465 1.72 -16.44 -21.25
C ASP A 465 2.46 -15.14 -20.97
N ARG A 466 2.98 -14.49 -22.02
CA ARG A 466 3.66 -13.19 -21.92
C ARG A 466 2.71 -12.11 -21.45
N LEU A 467 1.50 -12.04 -22.02
CA LEU A 467 0.51 -11.06 -21.61
C LEU A 467 0.11 -11.25 -20.14
N LEU A 468 -0.17 -12.49 -19.74
CA LEU A 468 -0.52 -12.82 -18.36
C LEU A 468 0.58 -12.44 -17.38
N LEU A 469 1.85 -12.72 -17.70
CA LEU A 469 2.97 -12.31 -16.85
C LEU A 469 3.13 -10.78 -16.80
N LEU A 470 2.92 -10.09 -17.93
CA LEU A 470 2.96 -8.63 -17.96
C LEU A 470 1.84 -8.01 -17.13
N VAL A 471 0.62 -8.56 -17.15
CA VAL A 471 -0.52 -8.09 -16.32
C VAL A 471 -0.34 -8.47 -14.86
N PHE A 472 0.21 -9.64 -14.56
CA PHE A 472 0.53 -10.07 -13.20
C PHE A 472 1.45 -9.07 -12.49
N PHE A 473 2.38 -8.45 -13.23
CA PHE A 473 3.35 -7.53 -12.66
C PHE A 473 2.71 -6.31 -11.98
N PRO A 474 1.96 -5.42 -12.66
CA PRO A 474 1.27 -4.31 -11.99
C PRO A 474 0.23 -4.78 -10.97
N VAL A 475 -0.51 -5.85 -11.24
CA VAL A 475 -1.61 -6.30 -10.35
C VAL A 475 -1.11 -6.79 -8.99
N VAL A 476 0.06 -7.45 -8.94
CA VAL A 476 0.56 -8.08 -7.70
C VAL A 476 1.79 -7.38 -7.14
N ILE A 477 2.61 -6.76 -8.00
CA ILE A 477 3.92 -6.20 -7.63
C ILE A 477 3.91 -4.67 -7.73
N GLY A 478 3.10 -4.11 -8.62
CA GLY A 478 3.00 -2.66 -8.79
C GLY A 478 2.52 -1.99 -7.51
N LEU A 479 3.04 -0.79 -7.25
CA LEU A 479 2.44 0.10 -6.27
C LEU A 479 1.18 0.71 -6.85
N ASP A 480 0.25 1.08 -5.98
CA ASP A 480 -0.85 1.96 -6.37
C ASP A 480 -0.28 3.36 -6.62
N LEU A 481 -0.17 3.74 -7.89
CA LEU A 481 0.44 4.99 -8.37
C LEU A 481 -0.60 5.79 -9.14
N GLY A 482 -0.36 7.08 -9.31
CA GLY A 482 -1.26 7.96 -10.06
C GLY A 482 -2.38 8.59 -9.28
N TRP A 483 -2.32 8.46 -7.96
CA TRP A 483 -3.13 9.24 -7.03
C TRP A 483 -2.40 10.55 -6.74
N TYR A 484 -2.92 11.64 -7.31
CA TYR A 484 -2.38 12.99 -7.13
C TYR A 484 -3.47 13.88 -6.58
N ALA A 485 -3.19 14.61 -5.50
CA ALA A 485 -4.20 15.40 -4.78
C ALA A 485 -5.45 14.55 -4.43
N GLU A 486 -5.24 13.26 -4.08
CA GLU A 486 -6.30 12.26 -3.88
C GLU A 486 -7.22 11.96 -5.08
N SER A 487 -6.82 12.36 -6.29
CA SER A 487 -7.51 11.96 -7.52
C SER A 487 -6.90 10.71 -8.14
N GLY A 488 -7.70 9.66 -8.30
CA GLY A 488 -7.38 8.44 -9.05
C GLY A 488 -7.55 8.57 -10.56
N ALA A 489 -7.81 9.76 -11.11
CA ALA A 489 -8.15 9.96 -12.53
C ALA A 489 -7.09 9.39 -13.52
N LEU A 490 -5.83 9.31 -13.09
CA LEU A 490 -4.70 8.80 -13.90
C LEU A 490 -4.19 7.41 -13.47
N SER A 491 -4.85 6.74 -12.52
CA SER A 491 -4.40 5.45 -11.96
C SER A 491 -4.22 4.37 -13.05
N TRP A 492 -5.12 4.32 -14.03
CA TRP A 492 -5.08 3.36 -15.15
C TRP A 492 -3.82 3.45 -16.04
N VAL A 493 -3.20 4.63 -16.16
CA VAL A 493 -1.98 4.83 -16.97
C VAL A 493 -0.81 4.06 -16.37
N TRP A 494 -0.74 4.01 -15.03
CA TRP A 494 0.36 3.39 -14.31
C TRP A 494 0.40 1.89 -14.45
N LEU A 495 -0.75 1.25 -14.62
CA LEU A 495 -0.82 -0.17 -14.95
C LEU A 495 -0.06 -0.47 -16.26
N LEU A 496 -0.30 0.35 -17.30
CA LEU A 496 0.38 0.21 -18.59
C LEU A 496 1.86 0.58 -18.50
N ALA A 497 2.20 1.58 -17.68
CA ALA A 497 3.59 1.99 -17.44
C ALA A 497 4.41 0.85 -16.81
N HIS A 498 3.88 0.16 -15.80
CA HIS A 498 4.52 -1.02 -15.20
C HIS A 498 4.70 -2.17 -16.20
N MET A 499 3.70 -2.46 -17.02
CA MET A 499 3.81 -3.47 -18.09
C MET A 499 4.91 -3.10 -19.10
N ALA A 500 4.95 -1.83 -19.52
CA ALA A 500 5.93 -1.32 -20.45
C ALA A 500 7.34 -1.37 -19.84
N ALA A 501 7.49 -1.00 -18.56
CA ALA A 501 8.75 -1.04 -17.84
C ALA A 501 9.33 -2.46 -17.76
N LEU A 502 8.52 -3.46 -17.37
CA LEU A 502 8.98 -4.85 -17.34
C LEU A 502 9.40 -5.34 -18.75
N ARG A 503 8.60 -5.02 -19.76
CA ARG A 503 8.93 -5.39 -21.15
C ARG A 503 10.23 -4.73 -21.63
N LEU A 504 10.40 -3.43 -21.34
CA LEU A 504 11.58 -2.66 -21.71
C LEU A 504 12.83 -3.24 -21.04
N MET A 505 12.78 -3.49 -19.73
CA MET A 505 13.93 -4.01 -18.97
C MET A 505 14.38 -5.38 -19.47
N VAL A 506 13.44 -6.26 -19.84
CA VAL A 506 13.80 -7.54 -20.46
C VAL A 506 14.32 -7.37 -21.89
N ALA A 507 13.75 -6.46 -22.68
CA ALA A 507 14.15 -6.23 -24.06
C ALA A 507 15.58 -5.65 -24.16
N VAL A 508 15.90 -4.63 -23.36
CA VAL A 508 17.23 -3.98 -23.32
C VAL A 508 18.33 -4.99 -22.94
N GLY A 509 18.00 -5.97 -22.09
CA GLY A 509 18.93 -7.02 -21.68
C GLY A 509 19.05 -8.23 -22.60
N SER A 510 18.18 -8.36 -23.60
CA SER A 510 17.99 -9.61 -24.36
C SER A 510 19.26 -10.12 -25.07
N SER A 511 20.11 -9.22 -25.58
CA SER A 511 21.38 -9.55 -26.23
C SER A 511 22.45 -10.07 -25.26
N ARG A 512 22.27 -9.84 -23.96
CA ARG A 512 23.21 -10.25 -22.88
C ARG A 512 22.70 -11.46 -22.10
N VAL A 513 21.64 -12.11 -22.57
CA VAL A 513 21.08 -13.32 -21.96
C VAL A 513 21.93 -14.51 -22.35
N VAL A 514 22.56 -15.15 -21.37
CA VAL A 514 23.49 -16.27 -21.58
C VAL A 514 22.88 -17.40 -22.42
N LEU A 515 21.62 -17.76 -22.15
CA LEU A 515 20.93 -18.84 -22.87
C LEU A 515 20.45 -18.45 -24.28
N CYS A 516 20.48 -17.16 -24.63
CA CYS A 516 20.17 -16.68 -25.98
C CYS A 516 21.44 -16.46 -26.82
N LEU A 517 22.64 -16.60 -26.24
CA LEU A 517 23.88 -16.48 -26.99
C LEU A 517 24.07 -17.70 -27.91
N PRO A 518 24.54 -17.49 -29.15
CA PRO A 518 24.87 -18.58 -30.06
C PRO A 518 26.07 -19.37 -29.55
N LEU A 519 26.08 -20.67 -29.81
CA LEU A 519 27.24 -21.52 -29.59
C LEU A 519 28.40 -21.10 -30.49
N ASP A 520 29.63 -21.31 -30.03
CA ASP A 520 30.80 -21.10 -30.87
C ASP A 520 30.90 -22.25 -31.89
N GLY A 521 30.78 -21.91 -33.18
CA GLY A 521 30.68 -22.86 -34.29
C GLY A 521 29.26 -23.27 -34.71
N SER A 522 28.20 -22.66 -34.17
CA SER A 522 26.80 -22.90 -34.61
C SER A 522 25.93 -21.65 -34.46
N THR A 523 24.84 -21.55 -35.23
CA THR A 523 23.83 -20.49 -35.09
C THR A 523 22.83 -20.80 -33.98
N ASP A 524 22.84 -22.01 -33.43
CA ASP A 524 21.96 -22.42 -32.35
C ASP A 524 22.27 -21.66 -31.05
N ALA A 525 21.22 -21.13 -30.42
CA ALA A 525 21.32 -20.56 -29.09
C ALA A 525 21.56 -21.65 -28.03
N LEU A 526 22.41 -21.38 -27.04
CA LEU A 526 22.74 -22.33 -25.98
C LEU A 526 21.48 -22.94 -25.35
N GLY A 527 20.48 -22.11 -25.02
CA GLY A 527 19.22 -22.54 -24.40
C GLY A 527 18.36 -23.45 -25.29
N ALA A 528 18.46 -23.34 -26.62
CA ALA A 528 17.74 -24.22 -27.55
C ALA A 528 18.31 -25.64 -27.53
N THR A 529 19.59 -25.79 -27.16
CA THR A 529 20.27 -27.09 -27.10
C THR A 529 20.11 -27.81 -25.76
N MET A 530 19.45 -27.18 -24.77
CA MET A 530 19.32 -27.70 -23.40
C MET A 530 18.15 -28.68 -23.26
N THR A 531 18.50 -29.95 -23.04
CA THR A 531 17.56 -31.01 -22.63
C THR A 531 17.82 -31.44 -21.18
N GLY A 532 16.91 -32.19 -20.57
CA GLY A 532 17.10 -32.71 -19.20
C GLY A 532 18.44 -33.43 -18.99
N PRO A 533 18.82 -34.41 -19.83
CA PRO A 533 20.13 -35.08 -19.73
C PRO A 533 21.31 -34.12 -19.92
N ARG A 534 21.19 -33.18 -20.87
CA ARG A 534 22.22 -32.16 -21.12
C ARG A 534 22.36 -31.17 -19.96
N ARG A 535 21.30 -30.89 -19.21
CA ARG A 535 21.36 -30.10 -17.96
C ARG A 535 22.22 -30.81 -16.92
N THR A 536 22.00 -32.10 -16.67
CA THR A 536 22.79 -32.87 -15.71
C THR A 536 24.27 -32.89 -16.10
N ALA A 537 24.56 -33.15 -17.38
CA ALA A 537 25.92 -33.11 -17.90
C ALA A 537 26.58 -31.73 -17.72
N LEU A 538 25.83 -30.64 -17.92
CA LEU A 538 26.32 -29.28 -17.70
C LEU A 538 26.64 -29.02 -16.21
N MET A 539 25.77 -29.47 -15.30
CA MET A 539 25.98 -29.33 -13.86
C MET A 539 27.24 -30.11 -13.40
N ASP A 540 27.43 -31.34 -13.90
CA ASP A 540 28.62 -32.14 -13.60
C ASP A 540 29.90 -31.47 -14.12
N ARG A 541 29.84 -30.89 -15.33
CA ARG A 541 30.97 -30.12 -15.88
C ARG A 541 31.24 -28.84 -15.09
N ALA A 542 30.21 -28.14 -14.63
CA ALA A 542 30.34 -26.95 -13.80
C ALA A 542 30.95 -27.28 -12.42
N ARG A 543 30.62 -28.46 -11.86
CA ARG A 543 31.29 -29.00 -10.67
C ARG A 543 32.77 -29.27 -10.95
N ARG A 544 33.06 -30.05 -11.99
CA ARG A 544 34.44 -30.42 -12.36
C ARG A 544 35.30 -29.18 -12.64
N TYR A 545 34.74 -28.19 -13.31
CA TYR A 545 35.39 -26.90 -13.58
C TYR A 545 35.84 -26.21 -12.28
N ARG A 546 34.98 -26.18 -11.26
CA ARG A 546 35.31 -25.57 -9.95
C ARG A 546 36.36 -26.37 -9.19
N GLU A 547 36.29 -27.70 -9.23
CA GLU A 547 37.31 -28.58 -8.63
C GLU A 547 38.69 -28.35 -9.25
N ILE A 548 38.78 -28.28 -10.59
CA ILE A 548 40.03 -27.99 -11.31
C ILE A 548 40.55 -26.58 -10.96
N HIS A 549 39.68 -25.57 -10.94
CA HIS A 549 40.06 -24.20 -10.54
C HIS A 549 40.54 -24.11 -9.08
N ALA A 550 40.02 -24.95 -8.19
CA ALA A 550 40.49 -25.03 -6.81
C ALA A 550 41.89 -25.67 -6.74
N LYS A 551 42.14 -26.71 -7.54
CA LYS A 551 43.47 -27.35 -7.65
C LYS A 551 44.50 -26.39 -8.24
N LEU A 552 44.17 -25.71 -9.34
CA LEU A 552 45.06 -24.70 -9.96
C LEU A 552 45.45 -23.59 -8.98
N ARG A 553 44.50 -23.09 -8.17
CA ARG A 553 44.81 -22.11 -7.12
C ARG A 553 45.77 -22.62 -6.05
N ARG A 554 45.70 -23.90 -5.67
CA ARG A 554 46.65 -24.51 -4.73
C ARG A 554 48.04 -24.67 -5.35
N LEU A 555 48.09 -25.00 -6.65
CA LEU A 555 49.34 -25.07 -7.41
C LEU A 555 50.00 -23.67 -7.52
N ASP A 556 49.23 -22.63 -7.81
CA ASP A 556 49.71 -21.24 -7.85
C ASP A 556 50.21 -20.74 -6.47
N GLN A 557 49.77 -21.37 -5.37
CA GLN A 557 50.23 -21.08 -4.00
C GLN A 557 51.49 -21.88 -3.61
N GLY A 558 52.13 -22.58 -4.56
CA GLY A 558 53.43 -23.23 -4.35
C GLY A 558 53.38 -24.55 -3.57
N GLN A 559 52.22 -25.22 -3.50
CA GLN A 559 52.04 -26.43 -2.69
C GLN A 559 52.41 -27.77 -3.39
N SER A 560 53.12 -27.78 -4.53
CA SER A 560 53.58 -29.05 -5.15
C SER A 560 54.84 -28.92 -6.02
N ASP A 561 55.72 -29.93 -5.92
CA ASP A 561 57.00 -29.99 -6.64
C ASP A 561 56.89 -30.42 -8.13
N ASP A 562 55.79 -31.05 -8.55
CA ASP A 562 55.53 -31.53 -9.95
C ASP A 562 54.66 -30.55 -10.79
N SER A 563 54.89 -29.26 -10.62
CA SER A 563 53.91 -28.20 -10.93
C SER A 563 53.56 -27.98 -12.40
N VAL A 564 54.48 -28.20 -13.36
CA VAL A 564 54.27 -27.78 -14.76
C VAL A 564 53.44 -28.78 -15.57
N LEU A 565 53.74 -30.08 -15.49
CA LEU A 565 53.01 -31.13 -16.23
C LEU A 565 51.59 -31.32 -15.67
N VAL A 566 51.44 -31.22 -14.34
CA VAL A 566 50.12 -31.27 -13.68
C VAL A 566 49.28 -30.03 -14.05
N ARG A 567 49.89 -28.86 -14.18
CA ARG A 567 49.18 -27.65 -14.64
C ARG A 567 48.69 -27.79 -16.08
N TYR A 568 49.54 -28.24 -17.00
CA TYR A 568 49.17 -28.38 -18.41
C TYR A 568 48.01 -29.36 -18.61
N SER A 569 48.01 -30.50 -17.90
CA SER A 569 46.92 -31.49 -17.99
C SER A 569 45.60 -30.94 -17.43
N LEU A 570 45.65 -30.20 -16.32
CA LEU A 570 44.48 -29.53 -15.76
C LEU A 570 43.93 -28.44 -16.68
N GLU A 571 44.77 -27.65 -17.33
CA GLU A 571 44.37 -26.62 -18.31
C GLU A 571 43.76 -27.25 -19.57
N GLN A 572 44.30 -28.37 -20.05
CA GLN A 572 43.73 -29.13 -21.18
C GLN A 572 42.35 -29.70 -20.84
N GLU A 573 42.18 -30.26 -19.64
CA GLU A 573 40.88 -30.74 -19.15
C GLU A 573 39.85 -29.60 -19.07
N LEU A 574 40.29 -28.42 -18.60
CA LEU A 574 39.48 -27.20 -18.50
C LEU A 574 38.94 -26.73 -19.85
N ASN A 575 39.80 -26.77 -20.88
CA ASN A 575 39.41 -26.49 -22.26
C ASN A 575 38.39 -27.53 -22.77
N GLY A 576 38.59 -28.81 -22.43
CA GLY A 576 37.68 -29.90 -22.76
C GLY A 576 36.27 -29.71 -22.18
N LEU A 577 36.13 -29.14 -20.98
CA LEU A 577 34.82 -28.91 -20.34
C LEU A 577 33.92 -27.92 -21.11
N HIS A 578 34.51 -27.08 -21.98
CA HIS A 578 33.78 -26.12 -22.82
C HIS A 578 33.32 -26.70 -24.16
N SER A 579 33.76 -27.92 -24.52
CA SER A 579 33.24 -28.63 -25.69
C SER A 579 31.74 -28.85 -25.53
N TRP A 580 30.93 -28.59 -26.55
CA TRP A 580 29.48 -28.78 -26.51
C TRP A 580 28.99 -29.38 -27.82
N SER A 581 27.70 -29.61 -27.95
CA SER A 581 27.09 -30.04 -29.21
C SER A 581 25.81 -29.27 -29.46
N ASP A 582 25.55 -28.91 -30.71
CA ASP A 582 24.33 -28.19 -31.10
C ASP A 582 23.07 -29.08 -31.04
N SER A 583 21.93 -28.59 -31.55
CA SER A 583 20.69 -29.37 -31.58
C SER A 583 20.75 -30.56 -32.55
N SER A 584 21.58 -30.48 -33.59
CA SER A 584 21.81 -31.53 -34.59
C SER A 584 22.88 -32.55 -34.18
N GLY A 585 23.57 -32.30 -33.06
CA GLY A 585 24.64 -33.16 -32.55
C GLY A 585 26.02 -32.85 -33.12
N GLN A 586 26.17 -31.74 -33.87
CA GLN A 586 27.48 -31.30 -34.36
C GLN A 586 28.34 -30.79 -33.19
N PRO A 587 29.66 -31.08 -33.20
CA PRO A 587 30.56 -30.61 -32.16
C PRO A 587 30.74 -29.09 -32.25
N CYS A 588 30.45 -28.40 -31.16
CA CYS A 588 30.56 -26.96 -31.01
C CYS A 588 31.27 -26.63 -29.69
N ARG A 589 31.31 -25.35 -29.31
CA ARG A 589 31.76 -24.90 -27.99
C ARG A 589 30.76 -23.96 -27.35
N LEU A 590 30.85 -23.82 -26.02
CA LEU A 590 30.08 -22.80 -25.29
C LEU A 590 30.42 -21.39 -25.82
N PRO A 591 29.48 -20.43 -25.71
CA PRO A 591 29.70 -19.08 -26.20
C PRO A 591 30.98 -18.45 -25.63
N PRO A 592 31.72 -17.67 -26.42
CA PRO A 592 32.96 -17.08 -25.97
C PRO A 592 32.73 -16.21 -24.73
N ARG A 593 33.65 -16.31 -23.75
CA ARG A 593 33.59 -15.64 -22.43
C ARG A 593 32.53 -16.17 -21.46
N ILE A 594 31.76 -17.21 -21.79
CA ILE A 594 30.82 -17.87 -20.87
C ILE A 594 31.44 -19.16 -20.35
N SER A 595 31.59 -19.26 -19.03
CA SER A 595 32.04 -20.50 -18.40
C SER A 595 30.90 -21.51 -18.27
N VAL A 596 31.23 -22.79 -18.11
CA VAL A 596 30.26 -23.85 -17.76
C VAL A 596 29.47 -23.52 -16.48
N VAL A 597 30.09 -22.81 -15.52
CA VAL A 597 29.41 -22.36 -14.29
C VAL A 597 28.40 -21.25 -14.59
N ASP A 598 28.76 -20.26 -15.42
CA ASP A 598 27.85 -19.17 -15.81
C ASP A 598 26.63 -19.73 -16.58
N ALA A 599 26.85 -20.71 -17.45
CA ALA A 599 25.80 -21.42 -18.17
C ALA A 599 24.87 -22.20 -17.23
N ALA A 600 25.43 -22.92 -16.24
CA ALA A 600 24.67 -23.64 -15.24
C ALA A 600 23.82 -22.72 -14.35
N LEU A 601 24.41 -21.65 -13.79
CA LEU A 601 23.68 -20.63 -13.02
C LEU A 601 22.58 -19.97 -13.84
N SER A 602 22.76 -19.87 -15.16
CA SER A 602 21.78 -19.26 -16.04
C SER A 602 20.50 -20.09 -16.23
N LEU A 603 20.53 -21.40 -15.94
CA LEU A 603 19.36 -22.27 -15.99
C LEU A 603 18.45 -22.14 -14.76
N GLY A 604 19.05 -21.86 -13.60
CA GLY A 604 18.38 -21.82 -12.29
C GLY A 604 18.25 -23.19 -11.62
N PRO A 605 17.65 -23.22 -10.41
CA PRO A 605 17.57 -24.42 -9.57
C PRO A 605 16.68 -25.53 -10.11
N GLU A 606 15.70 -25.22 -10.94
CA GLU A 606 14.70 -26.16 -11.41
C GLU A 606 14.65 -26.27 -12.96
N ASP A 607 13.96 -27.30 -13.45
CA ASP A 607 13.95 -27.69 -14.88
C ASP A 607 13.06 -26.83 -15.78
N ASN A 608 12.08 -26.13 -15.21
CA ASN A 608 11.19 -25.25 -15.96
C ASN A 608 11.06 -23.88 -15.27
N TRP A 609 10.56 -22.91 -16.04
CA TRP A 609 10.43 -21.54 -15.58
C TRP A 609 9.44 -21.41 -14.41
N TRP A 610 8.36 -22.20 -14.39
CA TRP A 610 7.35 -22.15 -13.33
C TRP A 610 7.94 -22.60 -11.99
N ALA A 611 8.72 -23.68 -11.99
CA ALA A 611 9.39 -24.20 -10.81
C ALA A 611 10.46 -23.22 -10.31
N ASN A 612 11.22 -22.60 -11.21
CA ASN A 612 12.11 -21.49 -10.84
C ASN A 612 11.33 -20.32 -10.23
N GLY A 613 10.18 -19.93 -10.80
CA GLY A 613 9.30 -18.91 -10.28
C GLY A 613 8.78 -19.25 -8.88
N LYS A 614 8.25 -20.45 -8.68
CA LYS A 614 7.81 -20.94 -7.36
C LYS A 614 8.94 -20.90 -6.33
N ARG A 615 10.17 -21.25 -6.75
CA ARG A 615 11.32 -21.23 -5.86
C ARG A 615 11.76 -19.81 -5.51
N GLY A 616 11.79 -18.92 -6.51
CA GLY A 616 12.05 -17.50 -6.32
C GLY A 616 11.02 -16.85 -5.39
N ALA A 617 9.74 -17.17 -5.56
CA ALA A 617 8.66 -16.74 -4.68
C ALA A 617 8.90 -17.17 -3.23
N ALA A 618 9.17 -18.46 -3.00
CA ALA A 618 9.41 -18.98 -1.65
C ALA A 618 10.61 -18.33 -0.94
N LEU A 619 11.69 -18.07 -1.67
CA LEU A 619 12.87 -17.37 -1.16
C LEU A 619 12.58 -15.90 -0.86
N ALA A 620 11.90 -15.21 -1.78
CA ALA A 620 11.52 -13.81 -1.60
C ALA A 620 10.52 -13.64 -0.46
N THR A 621 9.64 -14.60 -0.18
CA THR A 621 8.79 -14.60 1.01
C THR A 621 9.65 -14.54 2.28
N VAL A 622 10.74 -15.33 2.37
CA VAL A 622 11.58 -15.32 3.57
C VAL A 622 12.34 -14.00 3.72
N PHE A 623 12.99 -13.53 2.66
CA PHE A 623 13.73 -12.26 2.68
C PHE A 623 12.82 -11.03 2.77
N GLY A 624 11.57 -11.16 2.34
CA GLY A 624 10.55 -10.11 2.35
C GLY A 624 9.99 -9.84 3.75
N LEU A 625 10.08 -10.75 4.72
CA LEU A 625 9.53 -10.53 6.06
C LEU A 625 10.04 -9.24 6.74
N PRO A 626 11.35 -9.00 6.90
CA PRO A 626 11.84 -7.75 7.48
C PRO A 626 11.50 -6.53 6.61
N ALA A 627 11.52 -6.69 5.28
CA ALA A 627 11.12 -5.64 4.34
C ALA A 627 9.65 -5.23 4.51
N SER A 628 8.75 -6.19 4.72
CA SER A 628 7.32 -5.95 4.97
C SER A 628 7.10 -5.23 6.29
N VAL A 629 7.81 -5.62 7.37
CA VAL A 629 7.74 -4.88 8.65
C VAL A 629 8.17 -3.43 8.46
N LEU A 630 9.29 -3.19 7.77
CA LEU A 630 9.81 -1.85 7.53
C LEU A 630 8.86 -1.01 6.67
N ALA A 631 8.31 -1.59 5.60
CA ALA A 631 7.39 -0.89 4.70
C ALA A 631 6.04 -0.59 5.38
N THR A 632 5.50 -1.52 6.16
CA THR A 632 4.29 -1.29 6.99
C THR A 632 4.52 -0.20 8.03
N TRP A 633 5.67 -0.19 8.71
CA TRP A 633 6.00 0.88 9.66
C TRP A 633 6.06 2.24 8.97
N ALA A 634 6.77 2.31 7.83
CA ALA A 634 6.95 3.55 7.09
C ALA A 634 5.64 4.14 6.53
N TRP A 635 4.67 3.27 6.20
CA TRP A 635 3.36 3.64 5.66
C TRP A 635 2.33 3.93 6.75
N SER A 636 2.11 3.00 7.67
CA SER A 636 0.95 3.00 8.57
C SER A 636 1.25 3.45 10.00
N VAL A 637 2.52 3.50 10.43
CA VAL A 637 2.88 3.74 11.83
C VAL A 637 3.71 5.02 12.03
N ARG A 638 4.50 5.43 11.03
CA ARG A 638 5.39 6.58 11.16
C ARG A 638 4.60 7.91 11.21
N GLY A 639 4.89 8.75 12.21
CA GLY A 639 4.38 10.12 12.32
C GLY A 639 2.86 10.18 12.51
N ASP A 640 2.20 11.13 11.84
CA ASP A 640 0.75 11.35 11.92
C ASP A 640 -0.06 10.11 11.45
N SER A 641 0.51 9.21 10.65
CA SER A 641 -0.16 8.02 10.10
C SER A 641 -0.70 7.07 11.16
N TRP A 642 0.01 6.89 12.30
CA TRP A 642 -0.48 6.03 13.37
C TRP A 642 -1.74 6.58 14.01
N ASN A 643 -1.79 7.91 14.19
CA ASN A 643 -2.96 8.55 14.75
C ASN A 643 -4.16 8.39 13.80
N THR A 644 -3.96 8.56 12.49
CA THR A 644 -4.98 8.29 11.47
C THR A 644 -5.44 6.82 11.51
N ALA A 645 -4.52 5.86 11.59
CA ALA A 645 -4.86 4.43 11.67
C ALA A 645 -5.66 4.05 12.92
N LEU A 646 -5.48 4.75 14.04
CA LEU A 646 -6.23 4.51 15.28
C LEU A 646 -7.64 5.10 15.28
N HIS A 647 -7.89 6.12 14.45
CA HIS A 647 -9.17 6.83 14.32
C HIS A 647 -9.98 6.38 13.09
N TYR A 648 -9.35 5.71 12.13
CA TYR A 648 -10.04 5.06 11.02
C TYR A 648 -10.56 3.68 11.44
N GLY A 649 -11.84 3.40 11.18
CA GLY A 649 -12.53 2.18 11.65
C GLY A 649 -11.85 0.86 11.27
N PHE A 650 -11.24 0.82 10.09
CA PHE A 650 -10.46 -0.33 9.61
C PHE A 650 -8.94 -0.12 9.69
N GLY A 651 -8.44 0.94 10.33
CA GLY A 651 -7.02 1.31 10.27
C GLY A 651 -6.07 0.29 10.93
N VAL A 652 -6.42 -0.27 12.08
CA VAL A 652 -5.63 -1.37 12.69
C VAL A 652 -5.69 -2.66 11.85
N PRO A 653 -6.88 -3.13 11.40
CA PRO A 653 -6.95 -4.20 10.40
C PRO A 653 -6.14 -3.93 9.13
N ASP A 654 -6.13 -2.69 8.65
CA ASP A 654 -5.39 -2.28 7.47
C ASP A 654 -3.89 -2.29 7.69
N VAL A 655 -3.37 -1.96 8.89
CA VAL A 655 -1.94 -2.14 9.21
C VAL A 655 -1.52 -3.61 9.04
N LEU A 656 -2.36 -4.56 9.46
CA LEU A 656 -2.09 -6.00 9.27
C LEU A 656 -2.15 -6.40 7.80
N LEU A 657 -3.16 -5.91 7.06
CA LEU A 657 -3.28 -6.22 5.64
C LEU A 657 -2.22 -5.52 4.79
N ALA A 658 -1.73 -4.35 5.18
CA ALA A 658 -0.60 -3.67 4.57
C ALA A 658 0.68 -4.52 4.67
N PHE A 659 0.90 -5.20 5.81
CA PHE A 659 1.98 -6.18 5.91
C PHE A 659 1.83 -7.31 4.89
N PHE A 660 0.62 -7.86 4.72
CA PHE A 660 0.37 -8.89 3.71
C PHE A 660 0.48 -8.37 2.28
N TYR A 661 0.05 -7.14 2.01
CA TYR A 661 0.20 -6.45 0.74
C TYR A 661 1.67 -6.43 0.32
N TRP A 662 2.55 -5.91 1.19
CA TRP A 662 3.99 -5.88 0.93
C TRP A 662 4.56 -7.28 0.76
N GLN A 663 4.19 -8.21 1.64
CA GLN A 663 4.70 -9.57 1.63
C GLN A 663 4.34 -10.33 0.34
N LEU A 664 3.12 -10.14 -0.16
CA LEU A 664 2.66 -10.70 -1.42
C LEU A 664 3.34 -10.02 -2.62
N GLY A 665 3.57 -8.70 -2.56
CA GLY A 665 4.34 -7.97 -3.56
C GLY A 665 5.77 -8.51 -3.71
N TRP A 666 6.49 -8.69 -2.60
CA TRP A 666 7.84 -9.31 -2.61
C TRP A 666 7.81 -10.73 -3.16
N THR A 667 6.82 -11.53 -2.75
CA THR A 667 6.62 -12.91 -3.20
C THR A 667 6.34 -12.97 -4.70
N GLY A 668 5.49 -12.07 -5.22
CA GLY A 668 5.21 -11.91 -6.64
C GLY A 668 6.44 -11.49 -7.43
N ALA A 669 7.24 -10.54 -6.91
CA ALA A 669 8.47 -10.10 -7.54
C ALA A 669 9.51 -11.23 -7.63
N GLY A 670 9.64 -12.02 -6.56
CA GLY A 670 10.44 -13.26 -6.54
C GLY A 670 9.94 -14.29 -7.54
N PHE A 671 8.62 -14.44 -7.71
CA PHE A 671 8.04 -15.28 -8.75
C PHE A 671 8.44 -14.82 -10.15
N VAL A 672 8.31 -13.52 -10.45
CA VAL A 672 8.67 -12.95 -11.76
C VAL A 672 10.17 -13.09 -12.01
N LEU A 673 11.03 -12.81 -11.03
CA LEU A 673 12.48 -13.03 -11.10
C LEU A 673 12.82 -14.48 -11.47
N GLY A 674 12.22 -15.46 -10.77
CA GLY A 674 12.44 -16.88 -11.04
C GLY A 674 11.86 -17.34 -12.39
N ALA A 675 10.65 -16.88 -12.74
CA ALA A 675 9.98 -17.20 -14.00
C ALA A 675 10.76 -16.66 -15.21
N LEU A 676 11.37 -15.49 -15.07
CA LEU A 676 12.19 -14.86 -16.10
C LEU A 676 13.66 -15.24 -16.02
N TRP A 677 14.09 -16.03 -15.03
CA TRP A 677 15.51 -16.30 -14.74
C TRP A 677 16.35 -16.65 -15.98
N ARG A 678 15.81 -17.48 -16.86
CA ARG A 678 16.46 -17.96 -18.10
C ARG A 678 16.54 -16.92 -19.22
N ARG A 679 15.80 -15.81 -19.09
CA ARG A 679 15.70 -14.70 -20.05
C ARG A 679 16.21 -13.37 -19.49
N LEU A 680 16.68 -13.34 -18.25
CA LEU A 680 17.25 -12.14 -17.67
C LEU A 680 18.71 -11.98 -18.08
N PRO A 681 19.16 -10.75 -18.39
CA PRO A 681 20.56 -10.45 -18.66
C PRO A 681 21.45 -10.76 -17.46
N GLY A 682 22.70 -11.11 -17.73
CA GLY A 682 23.71 -11.34 -16.71
C GLY A 682 23.91 -12.81 -16.35
N ARG A 683 25.02 -13.07 -15.66
CA ARG A 683 25.53 -14.42 -15.37
C ARG A 683 25.19 -14.92 -13.98
N ARG A 684 24.81 -14.02 -13.08
CA ARG A 684 24.66 -14.25 -11.64
C ARG A 684 23.44 -13.54 -11.10
N GLY A 685 22.93 -14.01 -9.97
CA GLY A 685 21.69 -13.56 -9.35
C GLY A 685 21.57 -12.04 -9.13
N PRO A 686 22.56 -11.35 -8.54
CA PRO A 686 22.49 -9.91 -8.32
C PRO A 686 22.29 -9.10 -9.59
N VAL A 687 22.99 -9.46 -10.68
CA VAL A 687 22.83 -8.78 -11.97
C VAL A 687 21.47 -9.11 -12.60
N LYS A 688 20.99 -10.34 -12.42
CA LYS A 688 19.67 -10.77 -12.90
C LYS A 688 18.52 -10.13 -12.13
N ALA A 689 18.74 -9.67 -10.89
CA ALA A 689 17.73 -8.95 -10.12
C ALA A 689 17.47 -7.53 -10.65
N LEU A 690 18.51 -6.87 -11.22
CA LEU A 690 18.44 -5.47 -11.67
C LEU A 690 17.31 -5.17 -12.66
N PRO A 691 17.04 -5.96 -13.71
CA PRO A 691 15.95 -5.67 -14.64
C PRO A 691 14.57 -5.72 -14.00
N VAL A 692 14.34 -6.63 -13.04
CA VAL A 692 13.06 -6.74 -12.34
C VAL A 692 12.90 -5.61 -11.32
N ALA A 693 13.95 -5.31 -10.56
CA ALA A 693 13.98 -4.16 -9.66
C ALA A 693 13.84 -2.83 -10.42
N GLY A 694 14.50 -2.69 -11.58
CA GLY A 694 14.38 -1.52 -12.45
C GLY A 694 13.00 -1.39 -13.09
N ALA A 695 12.34 -2.51 -13.40
CA ALA A 695 10.96 -2.50 -13.88
C ALA A 695 9.96 -2.02 -12.82
N PHE A 696 10.24 -2.30 -11.55
CA PHE A 696 9.48 -1.77 -10.41
C PHE A 696 9.81 -0.29 -10.15
N GLY A 697 11.10 0.06 -10.16
CA GLY A 697 11.56 1.42 -9.84
C GLY A 697 11.30 2.48 -10.92
N LEU A 698 11.22 2.11 -12.21
CA LEU A 698 11.05 3.10 -13.28
C LEU A 698 9.70 3.82 -13.21
N PRO A 699 8.54 3.14 -13.09
CA PRO A 699 7.27 3.81 -12.86
C PRO A 699 7.28 4.65 -11.57
N ILE A 700 7.86 4.14 -10.49
CA ILE A 700 7.97 4.88 -9.22
C ILE A 700 8.80 6.17 -9.37
N GLY A 701 9.88 6.15 -10.15
CA GLY A 701 10.67 7.34 -10.43
C GLY A 701 9.90 8.39 -11.25
N LEU A 702 9.05 7.95 -12.18
CA LEU A 702 8.16 8.84 -12.92
C LEU A 702 7.04 9.40 -12.02
N ASP A 703 6.49 8.59 -11.13
CA ASP A 703 5.49 9.01 -10.15
C ASP A 703 6.08 10.01 -9.15
N ALA A 704 7.32 9.78 -8.69
CA ALA A 704 8.05 10.72 -7.84
C ALA A 704 8.24 12.09 -8.54
N LEU A 705 8.49 12.10 -9.85
CA LEU A 705 8.54 13.35 -10.62
C LEU A 705 7.17 14.04 -10.69
N ALA A 706 6.09 13.28 -10.87
CA ALA A 706 4.74 13.83 -10.84
C ALA A 706 4.41 14.42 -9.46
N ARG A 707 4.68 13.69 -8.38
CA ARG A 707 4.53 14.17 -6.99
C ARG A 707 5.38 15.39 -6.70
N TRP A 708 6.60 15.47 -7.24
CA TRP A 708 7.44 16.66 -7.14
C TRP A 708 6.75 17.89 -7.74
N VAL A 709 6.16 17.75 -8.93
CA VAL A 709 5.39 18.82 -9.59
C VAL A 709 4.16 19.21 -8.76
N MET A 710 3.52 18.23 -8.11
CA MET A 710 2.39 18.41 -7.21
C MET A 710 2.77 18.93 -5.81
N ASN A 711 4.06 19.12 -5.51
CA ASN A 711 4.59 19.48 -4.18
C ASN A 711 4.23 18.46 -3.07
N GLU A 712 4.03 17.20 -3.44
CA GLU A 712 3.67 16.11 -2.54
C GLU A 712 4.88 15.36 -1.97
N SER A 713 4.68 14.65 -0.87
CA SER A 713 5.74 13.85 -0.24
C SER A 713 6.19 12.68 -1.12
N GLN A 714 7.51 12.47 -1.20
CA GLN A 714 8.13 11.33 -1.89
C GLN A 714 8.81 10.35 -0.90
N ASN A 715 8.70 10.62 0.39
CA ASN A 715 9.63 10.13 1.40
C ASN A 715 9.74 8.60 1.41
N SER A 716 8.66 7.86 1.19
CA SER A 716 8.71 6.39 1.24
C SER A 716 9.07 5.71 -0.09
N LEU A 717 9.01 6.41 -1.23
CA LEU A 717 9.18 5.79 -2.56
C LEU A 717 10.59 5.21 -2.78
N VAL A 718 11.62 5.98 -2.41
CA VAL A 718 13.02 5.53 -2.53
C VAL A 718 13.28 4.31 -1.65
N LEU A 719 12.73 4.32 -0.43
CA LEU A 719 12.83 3.19 0.49
C LEU A 719 12.26 1.91 -0.12
N TYR A 720 11.09 1.98 -0.76
CA TYR A 720 10.46 0.82 -1.41
C TYR A 720 11.30 0.28 -2.57
N VAL A 721 11.87 1.15 -3.41
CA VAL A 721 12.71 0.73 -4.54
C VAL A 721 14.00 0.06 -4.07
N VAL A 722 14.68 0.64 -3.08
CA VAL A 722 15.92 0.06 -2.51
C VAL A 722 15.62 -1.25 -1.81
N THR A 723 14.52 -1.34 -1.08
CA THR A 723 14.08 -2.57 -0.39
C THR A 723 13.75 -3.67 -1.39
N MET A 724 13.01 -3.36 -2.46
CA MET A 724 12.72 -4.31 -3.55
C MET A 724 14.02 -4.84 -4.18
N LEU A 725 14.96 -3.94 -4.47
CA LEU A 725 16.27 -4.32 -5.01
C LEU A 725 17.03 -5.26 -4.07
N LEU A 726 17.04 -4.97 -2.77
CA LEU A 726 17.69 -5.82 -1.77
C LEU A 726 17.05 -7.21 -1.70
N VAL A 727 15.72 -7.28 -1.59
CA VAL A 727 14.97 -8.55 -1.54
C VAL A 727 15.24 -9.39 -2.79
N LEU A 728 15.19 -8.78 -3.99
CA LEU A 728 15.46 -9.49 -5.24
C LEU A 728 16.94 -9.88 -5.39
N THR A 729 17.87 -9.06 -4.89
CA THR A 729 19.30 -9.38 -4.90
C THR A 729 19.58 -10.61 -4.02
N LEU A 730 19.06 -10.63 -2.79
CA LEU A 730 19.17 -11.77 -1.88
C LEU A 730 18.50 -13.02 -2.45
N THR A 731 17.31 -12.86 -3.03
CA THR A 731 16.60 -13.95 -3.74
C THR A 731 17.43 -14.49 -4.90
N GLY A 732 18.05 -13.62 -5.70
CA GLY A 732 18.93 -14.02 -6.79
C GLY A 732 20.16 -14.80 -6.31
N ILE A 733 20.81 -14.34 -5.24
CA ILE A 733 21.95 -15.06 -4.63
C ILE A 733 21.50 -16.45 -4.13
N ALA A 734 20.33 -16.53 -3.51
CA ALA A 734 19.80 -17.80 -3.04
C ALA A 734 19.44 -18.76 -4.20
N LEU A 735 18.89 -18.26 -5.31
CA LEU A 735 18.66 -19.06 -6.52
C LEU A 735 19.96 -19.60 -7.14
N ASP A 736 21.04 -18.80 -7.10
CA ASP A 736 22.37 -19.27 -7.53
C ASP A 736 22.88 -20.41 -6.64
N LEU A 737 22.75 -20.28 -5.31
CA LEU A 737 23.16 -21.33 -4.37
C LEU A 737 22.35 -22.61 -4.59
N GLU A 738 21.05 -22.49 -4.82
CA GLU A 738 20.17 -23.63 -4.98
C GLU A 738 20.34 -24.36 -6.31
N SER A 739 20.87 -23.69 -7.33
CA SER A 739 21.30 -24.31 -8.57
C SER A 739 22.30 -25.45 -8.33
N PHE A 740 23.05 -25.38 -7.23
CA PHE A 740 24.01 -26.41 -6.80
C PHE A 740 23.60 -27.10 -5.49
N ARG A 741 22.32 -27.12 -5.12
CA ARG A 741 21.85 -27.72 -3.85
C ARG A 741 22.28 -29.17 -3.63
N GLY A 742 22.45 -29.94 -4.71
CA GLY A 742 22.91 -31.33 -4.68
C GLY A 742 24.35 -31.49 -4.17
N GLU A 743 25.12 -30.40 -4.17
CA GLU A 743 26.50 -30.39 -3.70
C GLU A 743 26.65 -30.05 -2.22
N ASN A 744 25.57 -29.67 -1.54
CA ASN A 744 25.62 -29.31 -0.11
C ASN A 744 26.22 -30.43 0.77
N ARG A 745 26.17 -31.69 0.33
CA ARG A 745 26.80 -32.82 1.04
C ARG A 745 28.33 -32.78 1.00
N TYR A 746 28.92 -32.14 -0.01
CA TYR A 746 30.38 -32.10 -0.22
C TYR A 746 31.05 -30.83 0.34
N TRP A 747 30.26 -29.86 0.78
CA TRP A 747 30.75 -28.59 1.33
C TRP A 747 30.34 -28.44 2.80
N GLN A 748 31.28 -28.02 3.65
CA GLN A 748 31.03 -27.86 5.08
C GLN A 748 30.03 -26.73 5.41
N SER A 749 29.87 -25.74 4.52
CA SER A 749 28.92 -24.63 4.71
C SER A 749 28.42 -24.05 3.39
N ARG A 750 27.23 -23.42 3.42
CA ARG A 750 26.66 -22.68 2.28
C ARG A 750 27.55 -21.50 1.84
N LEU A 751 28.30 -20.92 2.77
CA LEU A 751 29.28 -19.86 2.48
C LEU A 751 30.46 -20.39 1.68
N GLY A 752 30.96 -21.60 2.00
CA GLY A 752 31.99 -22.26 1.21
C GLY A 752 31.55 -22.52 -0.24
N LEU A 753 30.29 -22.93 -0.41
CA LEU A 753 29.69 -23.08 -1.74
C LEU A 753 29.61 -21.72 -2.46
N LEU A 754 29.15 -20.66 -1.79
CA LEU A 754 29.06 -19.30 -2.35
C LEU A 754 30.42 -18.78 -2.82
N LEU A 755 31.46 -18.99 -2.01
CA LEU A 755 32.83 -18.62 -2.30
C LEU A 755 33.39 -19.41 -3.49
N SER A 756 32.97 -20.68 -3.65
CA SER A 756 33.29 -21.49 -4.83
C SER A 756 32.62 -20.98 -6.12
N LEU A 757 31.37 -20.51 -6.01
CA LEU A 757 30.56 -20.05 -7.14
C LEU A 757 30.98 -18.67 -7.62
N TYR A 758 31.22 -17.76 -6.67
CA TYR A 758 31.54 -16.38 -7.01
C TYR A 758 33.03 -16.16 -7.27
N GLN A 759 33.91 -17.05 -6.80
CA GLN A 759 35.36 -16.86 -6.72
C GLN A 759 35.72 -15.66 -5.81
N MET A 760 36.85 -15.75 -5.07
CA MET A 760 37.24 -14.75 -4.05
C MET A 760 37.16 -13.30 -4.54
N ARG A 761 37.61 -13.03 -5.77
CA ARG A 761 37.65 -11.68 -6.35
C ARG A 761 36.26 -11.05 -6.54
N PHE A 762 35.24 -11.83 -6.86
CA PHE A 762 33.90 -11.29 -7.08
C PHE A 762 32.99 -11.43 -5.85
N LEU A 763 33.33 -12.30 -4.90
CA LEU A 763 32.61 -12.39 -3.63
C LEU A 763 32.70 -11.09 -2.83
N SER A 764 33.90 -10.50 -2.73
CA SER A 764 34.09 -9.22 -2.04
C SER A 764 33.27 -8.09 -2.67
N LEU A 765 33.18 -8.06 -4.01
CA LEU A 765 32.38 -7.07 -4.73
C LEU A 765 30.88 -7.25 -4.48
N GLN A 766 30.38 -8.49 -4.39
CA GLN A 766 28.97 -8.75 -4.05
C GLN A 766 28.65 -8.41 -2.60
N ILE A 767 29.57 -8.71 -1.66
CA ILE A 767 29.41 -8.34 -0.26
C ILE A 767 29.42 -6.81 -0.14
N ALA A 768 30.36 -6.12 -0.77
CA ALA A 768 30.40 -4.67 -0.78
C ALA A 768 29.11 -4.07 -1.36
N TYR A 769 28.60 -4.63 -2.46
CA TYR A 769 27.33 -4.20 -3.05
C TYR A 769 26.14 -4.39 -2.09
N LEU A 770 26.04 -5.53 -1.41
CA LEU A 770 25.01 -5.76 -0.38
C LEU A 770 25.17 -4.81 0.82
N VAL A 771 26.40 -4.58 1.28
CA VAL A 771 26.69 -3.64 2.37
C VAL A 771 26.28 -2.23 1.97
N VAL A 772 26.57 -1.80 0.75
CA VAL A 772 26.12 -0.49 0.22
C VAL A 772 24.59 -0.40 0.18
N GLN A 773 23.89 -1.44 -0.23
CA GLN A 773 22.42 -1.45 -0.20
C GLN A 773 21.87 -1.37 1.23
N ILE A 774 22.44 -2.14 2.16
CA ILE A 774 22.03 -2.15 3.57
C ILE A 774 22.32 -0.80 4.22
N LEU A 775 23.53 -0.25 4.03
CA LEU A 775 23.90 1.06 4.53
C LEU A 775 23.01 2.14 3.93
N GLY A 776 22.76 2.11 2.61
CA GLY A 776 21.83 3.05 1.98
C GLY A 776 20.42 2.96 2.58
N MET A 777 19.92 1.75 2.80
CA MET A 777 18.62 1.54 3.44
C MET A 777 18.60 2.03 4.90
N ILE A 778 19.65 1.77 5.68
CA ILE A 778 19.79 2.25 7.06
C ILE A 778 19.87 3.77 7.09
N THR A 779 20.70 4.40 6.26
CA THR A 779 20.82 5.87 6.20
C THR A 779 19.51 6.52 5.80
N ILE A 780 18.80 5.95 4.83
CA ILE A 780 17.45 6.41 4.44
C ILE A 780 16.48 6.24 5.62
N TRP A 781 16.52 5.11 6.31
CA TRP A 781 15.67 4.85 7.46
C TRP A 781 15.98 5.79 8.64
N GLU A 782 17.25 6.01 8.98
CA GLU A 782 17.70 6.95 10.02
C GLU A 782 17.27 8.38 9.69
N PHE A 783 17.48 8.83 8.44
CA PHE A 783 16.99 10.12 7.97
C PHE A 783 15.48 10.28 8.21
N PHE A 784 14.72 9.20 8.04
CA PHE A 784 13.27 9.21 8.29
C PHE A 784 12.87 9.02 9.76
N ALA A 785 13.65 8.31 10.56
CA ALA A 785 13.41 8.15 11.98
C ALA A 785 13.64 9.49 12.71
N ASP A 786 14.68 10.22 12.34
CA ASP A 786 15.05 11.49 12.96
C ASP A 786 14.13 12.66 12.54
N ALA A 787 13.61 12.64 11.30
CA ALA A 787 12.66 13.65 10.81
C ALA A 787 11.25 13.55 11.43
N GLY A 788 10.97 12.51 12.23
CA GLY A 788 9.71 12.32 12.96
C GLY A 788 9.68 12.95 14.36
N GLY A 789 10.74 13.63 14.80
CA GLY A 789 10.78 14.32 16.07
C GLY A 789 9.91 15.58 16.10
N PRO A 790 9.45 16.04 17.30
CA PRO A 790 8.79 17.33 17.43
C PRO A 790 9.66 18.45 16.84
N PRO A 791 9.06 19.56 16.36
CA PRO A 791 9.81 20.62 15.70
C PRO A 791 11.03 21.04 16.54
N PRO A 792 12.17 21.35 15.89
CA PRO A 792 13.41 21.62 16.61
C PRO A 792 13.19 22.69 17.66
N SER A 793 13.62 22.38 18.89
CA SER A 793 13.63 23.31 20.03
C SER A 793 14.48 24.57 19.83
N GLU A 794 14.99 24.84 18.63
CA GLU A 794 15.72 26.07 18.30
C GLU A 794 14.84 27.33 18.41
N LEU A 795 13.50 27.19 18.44
CA LEU A 795 12.59 28.26 18.86
C LEU A 795 12.63 28.58 20.36
N ARG A 796 13.25 27.77 21.23
CA ARG A 796 13.47 28.09 22.66
C ARG A 796 14.67 29.01 22.91
N ARG A 797 15.58 29.22 21.94
CA ARG A 797 16.83 29.96 22.16
C ARG A 797 16.83 31.40 21.66
N SER A 798 15.92 31.83 20.79
CA SER A 798 15.90 33.22 20.31
C SER A 798 15.30 34.24 21.29
N GLU A 799 14.76 33.82 22.44
CA GLU A 799 14.28 34.73 23.50
C GLU A 799 15.27 34.86 24.67
N GLY A 800 16.45 34.22 24.59
CA GLY A 800 17.46 34.21 25.67
C GLY A 800 18.66 35.15 25.48
N GLU A 801 18.88 35.69 24.28
CA GLU A 801 19.99 36.61 23.99
C GLU A 801 19.46 37.99 23.56
N THR A 802 18.88 38.69 24.52
CA THR A 802 18.94 40.16 24.62
C THR A 802 18.62 40.54 26.06
N ARG A 803 19.65 40.44 26.91
CA ARG A 803 19.77 41.20 28.15
C ARG A 803 21.11 41.92 28.16
#